data_AF-A0A935ETR6-F1
#
_entry.id   AF-A0A935ETR6-F1
#
_cell.length_a   1.000
_cell.length_b   1.000
_cell.length_c   1.000
_cell.angle_alpha   90.00
_cell.angle_beta   90.00
_cell.angle_gamma   90.00
#
_symmetry.space_group_name_H-M   'P 1'
#
loop_
_entity.id
_entity.type
_entity.pdbx_description
1 polymer ?
#
loop_
_entity_poly.entity_id
_entity_poly.type
_entity_poly.pdbx_seq_one_letter_code
_entity_poly.pdbx_strand_id
1 'polypeptide(L)'
;MRAWTVDADDIRVAEDFDESLLHRTPEIEAFLTPDREDKFIVIGTKGFGKTLLLKAKRILYQRAGQSICLPSGNLLDKPIGDKIFSREAIAFFAASPLPWAKVWLAAVALAALKQAGATEGLKVNARLASLVADHQLHSVIDHFVRLLDFTPSELQRCATDTDGHLVPRLRMLKTPLTIFIDGIDEYFNKHVEEVPTNPSVTGELSPDVWYYSQLGLVEVAYQLRRINHRLKVFAAIRKEAYARLPQRTAMVQQYRGSAVDIAYAPESLREIFVNNIRLVKPDRMVLPGRERARPLEAFLGRVSVTDSYTREEEDVFGYVCRHTLLRPRDLMTIGDRLVALRPDERRNEHRMMEAVHQAATEIAHEYLAEIAPYVGDLELERLFQCLPGPILTREEVERLCEDPVPGAAQPNACAPALRALYRVGLLGYVQHDIVRGEWRQRFLRPGEATLEPQGVLPRATHYLLHPVLSGVIGRLNPEFLQRIDRFNIVGYDRPWKAPGGAERSASVSALCVLKADVHAFGRLMTAGADAPVRKALADAVQRWAPPDSVSETASGDAVLIAGNDPVALVQTARHLMDDVYSAPGQPRLRIALHHGEVQMRERDSDLRLTVVGGAAILCVSRVEPVVEPGQIWATEEFREQFLQHPSLWRMTPVRPPAGGELFDVRKPGTPEAAMWVRLYRLEA
;
A
#
# COMPACT_ATOMS: atom_id res chain seq x y z
N MET A 1 4.76 26.85 -12.75
CA MET A 1 5.44 26.62 -11.44
C MET A 1 6.77 25.89 -11.65
N ARG A 2 7.62 25.72 -10.62
CA ARG A 2 8.72 24.75 -10.64
C ARG A 2 8.18 23.33 -10.43
N ALA A 3 8.87 22.31 -10.94
CA ALA A 3 8.59 20.92 -10.61
C ALA A 3 8.94 20.65 -9.12
N TRP A 4 8.24 19.71 -8.49
CA TRP A 4 8.51 19.23 -7.13
C TRP A 4 8.27 20.25 -6.00
N THR A 5 7.43 21.25 -6.24
CA THR A 5 7.01 22.20 -5.20
C THR A 5 6.26 21.48 -4.08
N VAL A 6 6.81 21.54 -2.86
CA VAL A 6 6.28 20.84 -1.68
C VAL A 6 5.12 21.59 -1.01
N ASP A 7 5.13 22.93 -1.07
CA ASP A 7 4.14 23.79 -0.41
C ASP A 7 3.22 24.50 -1.42
N ALA A 8 1.91 24.48 -1.14
CA ALA A 8 0.93 25.19 -1.94
C ALA A 8 0.93 26.71 -1.67
N ASP A 9 1.62 27.20 -0.63
CA ASP A 9 1.71 28.63 -0.30
C ASP A 9 2.67 29.45 -1.19
N ASP A 10 3.44 28.79 -2.05
CA ASP A 10 4.08 29.43 -3.20
C ASP A 10 3.06 29.96 -4.23
N ILE A 11 1.82 29.46 -4.23
CA ILE A 11 0.71 30.00 -5.04
C ILE A 11 0.08 31.16 -4.28
N ARG A 12 0.44 32.39 -4.65
CA ARG A 12 -0.05 33.60 -3.98
C ARG A 12 -1.23 34.23 -4.72
N VAL A 13 -1.18 34.26 -6.05
CA VAL A 13 -2.22 34.84 -6.91
C VAL A 13 -2.79 33.83 -7.91
N ALA A 14 -3.86 34.21 -8.61
CA ALA A 14 -4.59 33.31 -9.51
C ALA A 14 -3.80 32.96 -10.80
N GLU A 15 -2.82 33.80 -11.11
CA GLU A 15 -1.90 33.73 -12.24
C GLU A 15 -0.75 32.73 -12.00
N ASP A 16 -0.42 32.45 -10.73
CA ASP A 16 0.61 31.46 -10.36
C ASP A 16 0.13 30.00 -10.52
N PHE A 17 -1.19 29.81 -10.60
CA PHE A 17 -1.84 28.49 -10.57
C PHE A 17 -1.88 27.84 -11.95
N ASP A 18 -1.21 26.69 -12.06
CA ASP A 18 -1.23 25.82 -13.22
C ASP A 18 -2.16 24.63 -12.97
N GLU A 19 -3.17 24.46 -13.82
CA GLU A 19 -4.16 23.38 -13.70
C GLU A 19 -3.56 21.98 -13.86
N SER A 20 -2.37 21.84 -14.49
CA SER A 20 -1.67 20.56 -14.63
C SER A 20 -1.07 20.03 -13.33
N LEU A 21 -0.97 20.87 -12.28
CA LEU A 21 -0.48 20.47 -10.95
C LEU A 21 -1.51 19.63 -10.18
N LEU A 22 -2.80 19.77 -10.50
CA LEU A 22 -3.87 19.10 -9.78
C LEU A 22 -4.31 17.83 -10.52
N HIS A 23 -3.90 16.68 -9.99
CA HIS A 23 -4.50 15.41 -10.41
C HIS A 23 -5.95 15.32 -9.93
N ARG A 24 -6.88 15.21 -10.88
CA ARG A 24 -8.32 15.27 -10.59
C ARG A 24 -8.91 13.87 -10.47
N THR A 25 -9.07 13.40 -9.23
CA THR A 25 -9.92 12.22 -8.95
C THR A 25 -11.40 12.58 -9.19
N PRO A 26 -12.32 11.59 -9.30
CA PRO A 26 -13.75 11.85 -9.46
C PRO A 26 -14.33 12.76 -8.36
N GLU A 27 -13.84 12.65 -7.13
CA GLU A 27 -14.24 13.47 -5.98
C GLU A 27 -13.72 14.90 -6.09
N ILE A 28 -12.48 15.08 -6.56
CA ILE A 28 -11.86 16.39 -6.81
C ILE A 28 -12.56 17.10 -7.97
N GLU A 29 -12.82 16.40 -9.09
CA GLU A 29 -13.56 16.97 -10.23
C GLU A 29 -14.99 17.33 -9.84
N ALA A 30 -15.68 16.47 -9.08
CA ALA A 30 -17.00 16.77 -8.53
C ALA A 30 -16.99 17.99 -7.60
N PHE A 31 -15.95 18.16 -6.78
CA PHE A 31 -15.78 19.35 -5.92
C PHE A 31 -15.47 20.60 -6.74
N LEU A 32 -14.68 20.51 -7.81
CA LEU A 32 -14.32 21.67 -8.64
C LEU A 32 -15.42 22.11 -9.61
N THR A 33 -16.29 21.18 -10.04
CA THR A 33 -17.45 21.46 -10.91
C THR A 33 -18.19 22.73 -10.45
N PRO A 34 -18.36 23.78 -11.30
CA PRO A 34 -18.93 25.07 -10.88
C PRO A 34 -20.33 24.96 -10.26
N ASP A 35 -21.21 24.20 -10.92
CA ASP A 35 -22.61 24.03 -10.53
C ASP A 35 -22.83 23.04 -9.36
N ARG A 36 -21.75 22.40 -8.88
CA ARG A 36 -21.79 21.58 -7.66
C ARG A 36 -21.37 22.41 -6.44
N GLU A 37 -22.35 22.56 -5.56
CA GLU A 37 -22.27 23.32 -4.32
C GLU A 37 -22.70 22.47 -3.10
N ASP A 38 -22.92 21.17 -3.31
CA ASP A 38 -23.22 20.22 -2.24
C ASP A 38 -22.01 20.01 -1.32
N LYS A 39 -20.80 20.02 -1.89
CA LYS A 39 -19.52 19.89 -1.20
C LYS A 39 -18.86 21.24 -0.93
N PHE A 40 -18.49 21.50 0.33
CA PHE A 40 -17.80 22.73 0.72
C PHE A 40 -16.74 22.55 1.84
N ILE A 41 -16.73 21.42 2.55
CA ILE A 41 -15.65 21.09 3.50
C ILE A 41 -14.62 20.18 2.81
N VAL A 42 -13.35 20.58 2.81
CA VAL A 42 -12.23 19.79 2.29
C VAL A 42 -11.51 19.10 3.45
N ILE A 43 -11.52 17.77 3.47
CA ILE A 43 -10.93 16.96 4.54
C ILE A 43 -9.66 16.27 4.03
N GLY A 44 -8.63 16.23 4.87
CA GLY A 44 -7.40 15.47 4.61
C GLY A 44 -6.37 15.67 5.73
N THR A 45 -5.42 14.74 5.83
CA THR A 45 -4.25 14.89 6.73
C THR A 45 -3.23 15.89 6.13
N LYS A 46 -2.04 16.08 6.73
CA LYS A 46 -1.01 16.96 6.15
C LYS A 46 -0.47 16.35 4.86
N GLY A 47 -0.16 17.21 3.89
CA GLY A 47 0.44 16.77 2.62
C GLY A 47 -0.49 16.16 1.58
N PHE A 48 -1.82 16.11 1.81
CA PHE A 48 -2.81 15.64 0.83
C PHE A 48 -3.31 16.73 -0.15
N GLY A 49 -2.87 17.99 0.01
CA GLY A 49 -3.21 19.08 -0.92
C GLY A 49 -4.51 19.83 -0.63
N LYS A 50 -5.00 19.86 0.63
CA LYS A 50 -6.19 20.64 1.04
C LYS A 50 -6.14 22.09 0.52
N THR A 51 -5.06 22.80 0.85
CA THR A 51 -4.76 24.18 0.44
C THR A 51 -4.78 24.35 -1.07
N LEU A 52 -4.15 23.41 -1.81
CA LEU A 52 -4.12 23.43 -3.28
C LEU A 52 -5.53 23.31 -3.88
N LEU A 53 -6.36 22.40 -3.34
CA LEU A 53 -7.74 22.19 -3.79
C LEU A 53 -8.65 23.39 -3.49
N LEU A 54 -8.48 24.03 -2.33
CA LEU A 54 -9.18 25.28 -2.02
C LEU A 54 -8.76 26.43 -2.95
N LYS A 55 -7.44 26.59 -3.21
CA LYS A 55 -6.95 27.60 -4.17
C LYS A 55 -7.51 27.37 -5.57
N ALA A 56 -7.59 26.12 -6.02
CA ALA A 56 -8.24 25.77 -7.29
C ALA A 56 -9.71 26.23 -7.33
N LYS A 57 -10.52 25.88 -6.31
CA LYS A 57 -11.95 26.28 -6.25
C LYS A 57 -12.12 27.81 -6.13
N ARG A 58 -11.24 28.49 -5.38
CA ARG A 58 -11.17 29.97 -5.27
C ARG A 58 -10.95 30.62 -6.62
N ILE A 59 -10.00 30.09 -7.40
CA ILE A 59 -9.63 30.63 -8.71
C ILE A 59 -10.75 30.41 -9.73
N LEU A 60 -11.41 29.25 -9.72
CA LEU A 60 -12.60 29.02 -10.55
C LEU A 60 -13.72 30.03 -10.25
N TYR A 61 -14.03 30.27 -8.98
CA TYR A 61 -15.02 31.27 -8.57
C TYR A 61 -14.64 32.70 -8.97
N GLN A 62 -13.35 33.06 -8.85
CA GLN A 62 -12.84 34.36 -9.28
C GLN A 62 -12.92 34.56 -10.80
N ARG A 63 -12.47 33.57 -11.59
CA ARG A 63 -12.50 33.61 -13.06
C ARG A 63 -13.93 33.63 -13.61
N ALA A 64 -14.87 32.97 -12.95
CA ALA A 64 -16.28 32.96 -13.34
C ALA A 64 -17.01 34.28 -13.04
N GLY A 65 -16.49 35.13 -12.13
CA GLY A 65 -17.11 36.41 -11.75
C GLY A 65 -18.47 36.30 -11.07
N GLN A 66 -18.91 35.09 -10.71
CA GLN A 66 -20.26 34.80 -10.20
C GLN A 66 -20.50 35.25 -8.74
N SER A 67 -19.43 35.54 -8.00
CA SER A 67 -19.48 35.79 -6.57
C SER A 67 -18.32 36.66 -6.11
N ILE A 68 -18.57 37.58 -5.17
CA ILE A 68 -17.49 38.29 -4.47
C ILE A 68 -16.78 37.26 -3.60
N CYS A 69 -15.46 37.15 -3.72
CA CYS A 69 -14.69 36.16 -2.98
C CYS A 69 -13.87 36.80 -1.86
N LEU A 70 -13.93 36.22 -0.66
CA LEU A 70 -13.13 36.60 0.50
C LEU A 70 -12.05 35.54 0.79
N PRO A 71 -10.84 35.96 1.20
CA PRO A 71 -10.43 37.36 1.42
C PRO A 71 -10.18 38.09 0.10
N SER A 72 -10.14 39.43 0.18
CA SER A 72 -9.70 40.29 -0.92
C SER A 72 -8.16 40.36 -0.93
N GLY A 73 -7.55 40.30 -2.12
CA GLY A 73 -6.09 40.38 -2.30
C GLY A 73 -5.33 39.04 -2.13
N ASN A 74 -5.79 38.15 -1.23
CA ASN A 74 -5.23 36.80 -1.06
C ASN A 74 -6.21 35.72 -1.57
N LEU A 75 -5.69 34.53 -1.90
CA LEU A 75 -6.54 33.40 -2.31
C LEU A 75 -7.31 32.77 -1.14
N LEU A 76 -6.70 32.63 0.04
CA LEU A 76 -7.29 31.97 1.21
C LEU A 76 -7.16 32.87 2.44
N ASP A 77 -8.14 32.79 3.33
CA ASP A 77 -8.14 33.42 4.64
C ASP A 77 -7.40 32.49 5.61
N LYS A 78 -6.22 32.91 6.07
CA LYS A 78 -5.35 32.15 6.97
C LYS A 78 -4.99 33.01 8.19
N PRO A 79 -5.14 32.51 9.42
CA PRO A 79 -4.62 33.16 10.63
C PRO A 79 -3.08 33.08 10.68
N ILE A 80 -2.46 34.02 11.39
CA ILE A 80 -1.00 34.14 11.52
C ILE A 80 -0.63 34.31 13.00
N GLY A 81 0.43 33.63 13.44
CA GLY A 81 0.87 33.59 14.83
C GLY A 81 0.15 32.52 15.64
N ASP A 82 0.08 32.69 16.95
CA ASP A 82 -0.60 31.77 17.87
C ASP A 82 -1.46 32.53 18.87
N LYS A 83 -2.62 31.97 19.23
CA LYS A 83 -3.46 32.53 20.29
C LYS A 83 -3.07 31.96 21.66
N ILE A 84 -2.63 32.84 22.57
CA ILE A 84 -2.49 32.52 23.99
C ILE A 84 -3.86 32.68 24.67
N PHE A 85 -4.28 31.67 25.43
CA PHE A 85 -5.55 31.67 26.17
C PHE A 85 -5.32 31.73 27.69
N SER A 86 -6.27 32.36 28.38
CA SER A 86 -6.38 32.26 29.84
C SER A 86 -7.08 30.96 30.25
N ARG A 87 -6.91 30.56 31.52
CA ARG A 87 -7.59 29.42 32.13
C ARG A 87 -9.11 29.43 31.95
N GLU A 88 -9.73 30.59 32.13
CA GLU A 88 -11.17 30.77 31.94
C GLU A 88 -11.58 30.55 30.48
N ALA A 89 -10.80 31.07 29.54
CA ALA A 89 -11.05 30.89 28.11
C ALA A 89 -10.85 29.43 27.67
N ILE A 90 -9.84 28.71 28.19
CA ILE A 90 -9.68 27.26 27.96
C ILE A 90 -10.88 26.49 28.52
N ALA A 91 -11.28 26.73 29.77
CA ALA A 91 -12.45 26.06 30.35
C ALA A 91 -13.74 26.29 29.54
N PHE A 92 -13.88 27.47 28.92
CA PHE A 92 -15.00 27.78 28.02
C PHE A 92 -14.88 27.08 26.65
N PHE A 93 -13.75 27.19 25.96
CA PHE A 93 -13.55 26.70 24.60
C PHE A 93 -13.27 25.18 24.51
N ALA A 94 -12.72 24.56 25.54
CA ALA A 94 -12.49 23.12 25.61
C ALA A 94 -13.73 22.34 26.13
N ALA A 95 -14.81 23.02 26.52
CA ALA A 95 -16.03 22.34 26.97
C ALA A 95 -16.84 21.72 25.81
N SER A 96 -16.88 22.37 24.64
CA SER A 96 -17.65 21.89 23.47
C SER A 96 -17.35 22.68 22.18
N PRO A 97 -17.81 22.22 20.99
CA PRO A 97 -17.83 23.00 19.75
C PRO A 97 -18.72 24.25 19.75
N LEU A 98 -19.70 24.36 20.64
CA LEU A 98 -20.74 25.40 20.57
C LEU A 98 -20.18 26.84 20.71
N PRO A 99 -19.28 27.15 21.66
CA PRO A 99 -18.55 28.42 21.70
C PRO A 99 -17.86 28.77 20.38
N TRP A 100 -17.17 27.80 19.76
CA TRP A 100 -16.48 27.99 18.49
C TRP A 100 -17.46 28.28 17.36
N ALA A 101 -18.57 27.56 17.27
CA ALA A 101 -19.62 27.86 16.30
C ALA A 101 -20.18 29.28 16.47
N LYS A 102 -20.29 29.81 17.70
CA LYS A 102 -20.71 31.20 17.91
C LYS A 102 -19.65 32.23 17.48
N VAL A 103 -18.37 31.99 17.77
CA VAL A 103 -17.27 32.83 17.29
C VAL A 103 -17.20 32.83 15.76
N TRP A 104 -17.25 31.66 15.12
CA TRP A 104 -17.24 31.52 13.66
C TRP A 104 -18.44 32.19 12.99
N LEU A 105 -19.65 32.01 13.53
CA LEU A 105 -20.86 32.63 12.99
C LEU A 105 -20.76 34.16 13.07
N ALA A 106 -20.29 34.72 14.19
CA ALA A 106 -20.09 36.15 14.35
C ALA A 106 -19.02 36.69 13.38
N ALA A 107 -17.87 36.02 13.28
CA ALA A 107 -16.78 36.41 12.38
C ALA A 107 -17.21 36.42 10.90
N VAL A 108 -17.86 35.34 10.44
CA VAL A 108 -18.38 35.26 9.07
C VAL A 108 -19.47 36.29 8.83
N ALA A 109 -20.36 36.51 9.81
CA ALA A 109 -21.44 37.48 9.66
C ALA A 109 -20.91 38.93 9.55
N LEU A 110 -19.93 39.30 10.37
CA LEU A 110 -19.29 40.61 10.33
C LEU A 110 -18.60 40.87 8.99
N ALA A 111 -17.73 39.95 8.55
CA ALA A 111 -17.03 40.08 7.27
C ALA A 111 -18.00 40.16 6.09
N ALA A 112 -19.02 39.28 6.06
CA ALA A 112 -20.01 39.27 4.98
C ALA A 112 -20.87 40.54 4.93
N LEU A 113 -21.31 41.05 6.07
CA LEU A 113 -22.11 42.28 6.13
C LEU A 113 -21.26 43.52 5.81
N LYS A 114 -20.00 43.59 6.24
CA LYS A 114 -19.07 44.68 5.89
C LYS A 114 -18.77 44.69 4.39
N GLN A 115 -18.44 43.53 3.80
CA GLN A 115 -18.20 43.41 2.37
C GLN A 115 -19.44 43.78 1.51
N ALA A 116 -20.65 43.54 2.04
CA ALA A 116 -21.89 43.89 1.38
C ALA A 116 -22.40 45.33 1.68
N GLY A 117 -21.71 46.12 2.50
CA GLY A 117 -22.18 47.44 2.94
C GLY A 117 -23.46 47.40 3.79
N ALA A 118 -23.78 46.24 4.39
CA ALA A 118 -25.07 45.97 5.03
C ALA A 118 -25.10 46.19 6.56
N THR A 119 -24.10 46.91 7.09
CA THR A 119 -23.88 47.15 8.52
C THR A 119 -24.63 48.34 9.10
N GLU A 120 -25.19 49.21 8.26
CA GLU A 120 -25.91 50.41 8.72
C GLU A 120 -27.16 50.06 9.56
N GLY A 121 -27.35 50.80 10.65
CA GLY A 121 -28.48 50.67 11.57
C GLY A 121 -28.48 49.38 12.40
N LEU A 122 -27.37 48.64 12.48
CA LEU A 122 -27.22 47.51 13.40
C LEU A 122 -27.27 48.00 14.87
N LYS A 123 -28.23 47.48 15.64
CA LYS A 123 -28.36 47.75 17.08
C LYS A 123 -27.66 46.63 17.85
N VAL A 124 -26.37 46.76 18.09
CA VAL A 124 -25.56 45.75 18.77
C VAL A 124 -24.80 46.35 19.95
N ASN A 125 -24.30 45.51 20.86
CA ASN A 125 -23.51 45.94 22.01
C ASN A 125 -22.21 46.63 21.58
N ALA A 126 -21.65 47.44 22.49
CA ALA A 126 -20.49 48.29 22.20
C ALA A 126 -19.24 47.54 21.69
N ARG A 127 -18.99 46.30 22.14
CA ARG A 127 -17.86 45.49 21.64
C ARG A 127 -18.08 45.06 20.19
N LEU A 128 -19.28 44.56 19.87
CA LEU A 128 -19.60 44.15 18.50
C LEU A 128 -19.70 45.36 17.56
N ALA A 129 -20.21 46.50 18.04
CA ALA A 129 -20.21 47.77 17.30
C ALA A 129 -18.78 48.24 16.97
N SER A 130 -17.82 48.06 17.90
CA SER A 130 -16.41 48.35 17.65
C SER A 130 -15.83 47.51 16.51
N LEU A 131 -16.14 46.22 16.42
CA LEU A 131 -15.68 45.35 15.32
C LEU A 131 -16.34 45.69 13.98
N VAL A 132 -17.59 46.15 14.00
CA VAL A 132 -18.30 46.66 12.81
C VAL A 132 -17.64 47.95 12.29
N ALA A 133 -17.28 48.86 13.19
CA ALA A 133 -16.69 50.16 12.87
C ALA A 133 -15.20 50.12 12.53
N ASP A 134 -14.45 49.11 12.99
CA ASP A 134 -13.02 48.98 12.69
C ASP A 134 -12.79 48.71 11.20
N HIS A 135 -12.36 49.74 10.48
CA HIS A 135 -12.09 49.67 9.05
C HIS A 135 -10.90 48.79 8.67
N GLN A 136 -10.06 48.33 9.61
CA GLN A 136 -8.92 47.45 9.32
C GLN A 136 -9.32 45.97 9.23
N LEU A 137 -10.48 45.59 9.80
CA LEU A 137 -10.94 44.20 9.79
C LEU A 137 -11.77 43.93 8.52
N HIS A 138 -11.20 43.20 7.56
CA HIS A 138 -11.78 42.95 6.24
C HIS A 138 -12.18 41.49 6.03
N SER A 139 -11.40 40.55 6.54
CA SER A 139 -11.57 39.11 6.34
C SER A 139 -12.39 38.44 7.46
N VAL A 140 -12.71 37.15 7.33
CA VAL A 140 -13.32 36.39 8.44
C VAL A 140 -12.29 36.19 9.55
N ILE A 141 -11.06 35.87 9.18
CA ILE A 141 -9.97 35.65 10.15
C ILE A 141 -9.66 36.92 10.96
N ASP A 142 -9.68 38.10 10.36
CA ASP A 142 -9.50 39.37 11.07
C ASP A 142 -10.48 39.50 12.25
N HIS A 143 -11.76 39.23 11.99
CA HIS A 143 -12.81 39.27 13.02
C HIS A 143 -12.72 38.09 13.99
N PHE A 144 -12.39 36.89 13.50
CA PHE A 144 -12.20 35.68 14.31
C PHE A 144 -11.14 35.88 15.39
N VAL A 145 -9.94 36.33 15.00
CA VAL A 145 -8.82 36.56 15.94
C VAL A 145 -9.20 37.59 17.00
N ARG A 146 -9.84 38.70 16.61
CA ARG A 146 -10.33 39.72 17.55
C ARG A 146 -11.42 39.23 18.50
N LEU A 147 -12.30 38.34 18.04
CA LEU A 147 -13.32 37.74 18.92
C LEU A 147 -12.69 36.80 19.97
N LEU A 148 -11.56 36.16 19.68
CA LEU A 148 -10.83 35.36 20.68
C LEU A 148 -10.17 36.20 21.79
N ASP A 149 -10.16 37.54 21.68
CA ASP A 149 -9.73 38.45 22.75
C ASP A 149 -10.85 38.75 23.78
N PHE A 150 -12.09 38.33 23.51
CA PHE A 150 -13.25 38.65 24.35
C PHE A 150 -13.39 37.63 25.50
N THR A 151 -13.88 38.10 26.66
CA THR A 151 -14.25 37.21 27.77
C THR A 151 -15.46 36.32 27.40
N PRO A 152 -15.66 35.17 28.05
CA PRO A 152 -16.84 34.32 27.81
C PRO A 152 -18.17 35.08 27.92
N SER A 153 -18.28 36.05 28.84
CA SER A 153 -19.47 36.88 29.01
C SER A 153 -19.70 37.88 27.87
N GLU A 154 -18.63 38.36 27.22
CA GLU A 154 -18.70 39.23 26.05
C GLU A 154 -19.01 38.42 24.79
N LEU A 155 -18.43 37.23 24.66
CA LEU A 155 -18.74 36.27 23.60
C LEU A 155 -20.21 35.84 23.61
N GLN A 156 -20.78 35.53 24.78
CA GLN A 156 -22.21 35.22 24.91
C GLN A 156 -23.10 36.40 24.49
N ARG A 157 -22.75 37.63 24.87
CA ARG A 157 -23.47 38.85 24.43
C ARG A 157 -23.35 39.07 22.92
N CYS A 158 -22.17 38.85 22.34
CA CYS A 158 -21.97 38.95 20.89
C CYS A 158 -22.69 37.83 20.13
N ALA A 159 -22.82 36.63 20.71
CA ALA A 159 -23.63 35.54 20.13
C ALA A 159 -25.12 35.92 20.07
N THR A 160 -25.68 36.48 21.15
CA THR A 160 -27.07 36.99 21.18
C THR A 160 -27.31 38.06 20.11
N ASP A 161 -26.41 39.04 19.98
CA ASP A 161 -26.51 40.08 18.96
C ASP A 161 -26.29 39.53 17.54
N THR A 162 -25.45 38.51 17.38
CA THR A 162 -25.25 37.82 16.10
C THR A 162 -26.54 37.12 15.66
N ASP A 163 -27.17 36.35 16.54
CA ASP A 163 -28.43 35.66 16.25
C ASP A 163 -29.60 36.65 16.05
N GLY A 164 -29.65 37.73 16.84
CA GLY A 164 -30.74 38.71 16.85
C GLY A 164 -30.65 39.82 15.79
N HIS A 165 -29.44 40.18 15.34
CA HIS A 165 -29.23 41.34 14.46
C HIS A 165 -28.39 41.03 13.21
N LEU A 166 -27.30 40.26 13.32
CA LEU A 166 -26.46 39.96 12.15
C LEU A 166 -27.09 38.89 11.24
N VAL A 167 -27.53 37.75 11.80
CA VAL A 167 -28.13 36.63 11.05
C VAL A 167 -29.39 37.05 10.27
N PRO A 168 -30.32 37.87 10.81
CA PRO A 168 -31.43 38.40 10.02
C PRO A 168 -30.98 39.23 8.81
N ARG A 169 -29.91 40.03 8.93
CA ARG A 169 -29.33 40.76 7.79
C ARG A 169 -28.65 39.83 6.80
N LEU A 170 -27.98 38.76 7.24
CA LEU A 170 -27.41 37.74 6.34
C LEU A 170 -28.48 37.07 5.44
N ARG A 171 -29.67 36.78 5.98
CA ARG A 171 -30.80 36.25 5.20
C ARG A 171 -31.26 37.19 4.09
N MET A 172 -31.05 38.50 4.26
CA MET A 172 -31.42 39.54 3.30
C MET A 172 -30.33 39.84 2.26
N LEU A 173 -29.12 39.25 2.38
CA LEU A 173 -28.03 39.49 1.43
C LEU A 173 -28.40 39.01 0.03
N LYS A 174 -28.39 39.96 -0.92
CA LYS A 174 -28.68 39.71 -2.35
C LYS A 174 -27.42 39.38 -3.15
N THR A 175 -26.28 39.99 -2.79
CA THR A 175 -24.99 39.79 -3.47
C THR A 175 -24.41 38.41 -3.11
N PRO A 176 -24.04 37.57 -4.09
CA PRO A 176 -23.33 36.33 -3.81
C PRO A 176 -21.95 36.60 -3.22
N LEU A 177 -21.64 35.87 -2.15
CA LEU A 177 -20.38 35.95 -1.42
C LEU A 177 -19.83 34.54 -1.19
N THR A 178 -18.55 34.35 -1.45
CA THR A 178 -17.86 33.06 -1.26
C THR A 178 -16.60 33.26 -0.45
N ILE A 179 -16.47 32.52 0.63
CA ILE A 179 -15.41 32.66 1.63
C ILE A 179 -14.56 31.40 1.61
N PHE A 180 -13.24 31.53 1.66
CA PHE A 180 -12.30 30.41 1.63
C PHE A 180 -11.36 30.48 2.84
N ILE A 181 -11.46 29.51 3.76
CA ILE A 181 -10.73 29.49 5.03
C ILE A 181 -9.80 28.28 5.10
N ASP A 182 -8.57 28.46 5.56
CA ASP A 182 -7.54 27.42 5.68
C ASP A 182 -6.62 27.66 6.90
N GLY A 183 -5.80 26.68 7.28
CA GLY A 183 -4.76 26.84 8.32
C GLY A 183 -5.24 26.93 9.76
N ILE A 184 -6.49 26.55 10.06
CA ILE A 184 -7.02 26.57 11.44
C ILE A 184 -6.36 25.50 12.32
N ASP A 185 -5.97 24.36 11.74
CA ASP A 185 -5.19 23.34 12.43
C ASP A 185 -3.77 23.83 12.77
N GLU A 186 -3.18 24.68 11.93
CA GLU A 186 -1.83 25.23 12.16
C GLU A 186 -1.83 26.35 13.22
N TYR A 187 -2.86 27.20 13.26
CA TYR A 187 -2.99 28.29 14.25
C TYR A 187 -3.12 27.85 15.70
N PHE A 188 -3.62 26.64 15.92
CA PHE A 188 -3.78 26.06 17.25
C PHE A 188 -2.82 24.87 17.48
N ASN A 189 -1.77 24.69 16.66
CA ASN A 189 -0.90 23.51 16.74
C ASN A 189 -0.25 23.35 18.13
N LYS A 190 0.07 24.46 18.80
CA LYS A 190 0.55 24.48 20.20
C LYS A 190 -0.40 23.84 21.22
N HIS A 191 -1.69 23.70 20.92
CA HIS A 191 -2.64 23.04 21.80
C HIS A 191 -2.55 21.50 21.77
N VAL A 192 -1.81 20.96 20.80
CA VAL A 192 -1.53 19.53 20.67
C VAL A 192 -0.02 19.23 20.80
N GLU A 193 0.87 20.17 20.49
CA GLU A 193 2.33 20.00 20.65
C GLU A 193 2.83 19.94 22.11
N GLU A 194 3.85 19.11 22.32
CA GLU A 194 4.53 18.81 23.58
C GLU A 194 6.03 19.17 23.40
N VAL A 195 6.71 20.03 24.18
CA VAL A 195 6.36 20.88 25.34
C VAL A 195 7.24 22.16 25.29
N PRO A 196 7.13 23.16 26.20
CA PRO A 196 8.14 23.17 27.27
C PRO A 196 7.65 23.57 28.68
N THR A 197 8.46 23.10 29.63
CA THR A 197 8.50 23.21 31.10
C THR A 197 8.22 24.55 31.81
N ASN A 198 7.66 25.58 31.18
CA ASN A 198 7.32 26.85 31.83
C ASN A 198 5.94 27.41 31.39
N PRO A 199 4.89 27.30 32.23
CA PRO A 199 3.54 27.79 31.91
C PRO A 199 3.41 29.30 31.66
N SER A 200 4.43 30.09 32.02
CA SER A 200 4.43 31.55 31.98
C SER A 200 4.52 32.17 30.59
N VAL A 201 4.88 31.40 29.56
CA VAL A 201 5.09 31.90 28.18
C VAL A 201 4.08 31.31 27.18
N THR A 202 3.57 30.11 27.42
CA THR A 202 2.63 29.41 26.52
C THR A 202 1.16 29.67 26.81
N GLY A 203 0.82 30.04 28.05
CA GLY A 203 -0.57 30.00 28.53
C GLY A 203 -1.06 28.58 28.82
N GLU A 204 -2.37 28.43 29.05
CA GLU A 204 -3.00 27.14 29.31
C GLU A 204 -3.36 26.44 27.99
N LEU A 205 -3.05 25.15 27.88
CA LEU A 205 -3.18 24.36 26.66
C LEU A 205 -4.24 23.25 26.85
N SER A 206 -4.87 22.85 25.75
CA SER A 206 -5.87 21.79 25.74
C SER A 206 -6.11 21.33 24.31
N PRO A 207 -5.90 20.04 23.97
CA PRO A 207 -6.13 19.51 22.61
C PRO A 207 -7.53 19.80 22.08
N ASP A 208 -8.52 19.87 22.97
CA ASP A 208 -9.92 20.12 22.61
C ASP A 208 -10.15 21.52 21.99
N VAL A 209 -9.27 22.51 22.21
CA VAL A 209 -9.24 23.77 21.44
C VAL A 209 -8.98 23.51 19.95
N TRP A 210 -7.97 22.69 19.65
CA TRP A 210 -7.59 22.34 18.28
C TRP A 210 -8.67 21.51 17.57
N TYR A 211 -9.32 20.60 18.30
CA TYR A 211 -10.45 19.82 17.78
C TYR A 211 -11.71 20.67 17.55
N TYR A 212 -12.15 21.42 18.57
CA TYR A 212 -13.46 22.09 18.53
C TYR A 212 -13.48 23.38 17.72
N SER A 213 -12.36 24.08 17.58
CA SER A 213 -12.23 25.21 16.65
C SER A 213 -12.56 24.82 15.20
N GLN A 214 -12.05 23.67 14.75
CA GLN A 214 -12.33 23.13 13.42
C GLN A 214 -13.76 22.60 13.29
N LEU A 215 -14.26 21.85 14.28
CA LEU A 215 -15.63 21.33 14.24
C LEU A 215 -16.69 22.45 14.27
N GLY A 216 -16.47 23.52 15.03
CA GLY A 216 -17.35 24.70 15.03
C GLY A 216 -17.44 25.38 13.66
N LEU A 217 -16.35 25.39 12.88
CA LEU A 217 -16.36 25.91 11.51
C LEU A 217 -17.20 25.03 10.56
N VAL A 218 -17.10 23.70 10.69
CA VAL A 218 -17.95 22.75 9.93
C VAL A 218 -19.43 22.98 10.20
N GLU A 219 -19.81 23.12 11.48
CA GLU A 219 -21.19 23.39 11.88
C GLU A 219 -21.70 24.72 11.28
N VAL A 220 -20.91 25.79 11.37
CA VAL A 220 -21.29 27.12 10.86
C VAL A 220 -21.40 27.14 9.35
N ALA A 221 -20.47 26.55 8.61
CA ALA A 221 -20.53 26.47 7.15
C ALA A 221 -21.81 25.76 6.68
N TYR A 222 -22.20 24.68 7.36
CA TYR A 222 -23.45 23.96 7.09
C TYR A 222 -24.70 24.79 7.45
N GLN A 223 -24.69 25.47 8.60
CA GLN A 223 -25.81 26.33 9.02
C GLN A 223 -26.00 27.52 8.06
N LEU A 224 -24.93 28.20 7.66
CA LEU A 224 -24.97 29.38 6.80
C LEU A 224 -25.61 29.10 5.44
N ARG A 225 -25.34 27.94 4.84
CA ARG A 225 -25.98 27.52 3.59
C ARG A 225 -27.51 27.45 3.69
N ARG A 226 -28.05 27.10 4.88
CA ARG A 226 -29.49 27.10 5.17
C ARG A 226 -30.04 28.49 5.49
N ILE A 227 -29.19 29.41 5.95
CA ILE A 227 -29.53 30.81 6.24
C ILE A 227 -29.61 31.61 4.93
N ASN A 228 -28.64 31.45 4.03
CA ASN A 228 -28.64 32.06 2.70
C ASN A 228 -27.78 31.25 1.71
N HIS A 229 -28.40 30.71 0.65
CA HIS A 229 -27.71 29.96 -0.42
C HIS A 229 -26.65 30.77 -1.18
N ARG A 230 -26.73 32.10 -1.12
CA ARG A 230 -25.77 33.02 -1.77
C ARG A 230 -24.50 33.23 -0.95
N LEU A 231 -24.48 32.81 0.31
CA LEU A 231 -23.33 32.86 1.20
C LEU A 231 -22.71 31.46 1.29
N LYS A 232 -21.52 31.31 0.71
CA LYS A 232 -20.79 30.04 0.63
C LYS A 232 -19.53 30.13 1.48
N VAL A 233 -19.27 29.12 2.30
CA VAL A 233 -18.04 28.99 3.10
C VAL A 233 -17.37 27.68 2.74
N PHE A 234 -16.24 27.78 2.05
CA PHE A 234 -15.33 26.67 1.78
C PHE A 234 -14.25 26.66 2.85
N ALA A 235 -14.02 25.50 3.47
CA ALA A 235 -13.03 25.37 4.55
C ALA A 235 -12.23 24.07 4.45
N ALA A 236 -10.94 24.16 4.76
CA ALA A 236 -10.08 22.99 4.93
C ALA A 236 -10.10 22.56 6.40
N ILE A 237 -10.30 21.27 6.63
CA ILE A 237 -10.41 20.67 7.96
C ILE A 237 -9.50 19.47 8.04
N ARG A 238 -8.87 19.29 9.21
CA ARG A 238 -7.96 18.19 9.45
C ARG A 238 -8.73 16.88 9.69
N LYS A 239 -8.32 15.80 9.03
CA LYS A 239 -9.07 14.51 9.04
C LYS A 239 -9.21 13.94 10.45
N GLU A 240 -8.15 14.07 11.23
CA GLU A 240 -8.00 13.72 12.63
C GLU A 240 -9.02 14.47 13.51
N ALA A 241 -9.31 15.74 13.20
CA ALA A 241 -10.35 16.49 13.88
C ALA A 241 -11.76 16.08 13.44
N TYR A 242 -11.96 15.95 12.13
CA TYR A 242 -13.23 15.52 11.56
C TYR A 242 -13.66 14.12 12.03
N ALA A 243 -12.70 13.23 12.30
CA ALA A 243 -12.93 11.88 12.80
C ALA A 243 -13.66 11.84 14.17
N ARG A 244 -13.60 12.91 14.98
CA ARG A 244 -14.34 13.03 16.26
C ARG A 244 -15.81 13.42 16.08
N LEU A 245 -16.24 13.90 14.90
CA LEU A 245 -17.61 14.33 14.63
C LEU A 245 -18.72 13.30 14.97
N PRO A 246 -18.57 11.97 14.69
CA PRO A 246 -19.60 10.98 15.01
C PRO A 246 -19.93 10.88 16.52
N GLN A 247 -18.98 11.20 17.39
CA GLN A 247 -19.14 11.18 18.85
C GLN A 247 -19.96 12.38 19.37
N ARG A 248 -20.20 13.39 18.52
CA ARG A 248 -20.76 14.70 18.93
C ARG A 248 -22.12 15.01 18.32
N THR A 249 -22.50 14.40 17.19
CA THR A 249 -23.77 14.73 16.52
C THR A 249 -24.39 13.57 15.75
N ALA A 250 -25.70 13.40 15.92
CA ALA A 250 -26.52 12.47 15.13
C ALA A 250 -26.59 12.86 13.64
N MET A 251 -26.25 14.10 13.28
CA MET A 251 -26.28 14.61 11.90
C MET A 251 -25.03 14.25 11.08
N VAL A 252 -24.15 13.38 11.58
CA VAL A 252 -22.86 13.01 10.96
C VAL A 252 -22.95 12.65 9.47
N GLN A 253 -24.03 11.99 9.04
CA GLN A 253 -24.22 11.63 7.62
C GLN A 253 -24.48 12.86 6.73
N GLN A 254 -25.15 13.90 7.25
CA GLN A 254 -25.37 15.14 6.50
C GLN A 254 -24.06 15.92 6.34
N TYR A 255 -23.24 15.99 7.40
CA TYR A 255 -21.92 16.62 7.34
C TYR A 255 -20.97 15.88 6.39
N ARG A 256 -20.93 14.54 6.41
CA ARG A 256 -20.23 13.72 5.41
C ARG A 256 -20.76 13.98 4.00
N GLY A 257 -22.07 14.15 3.86
CA GLY A 257 -22.73 14.62 2.63
C GLY A 257 -22.15 15.93 2.11
N SER A 258 -21.80 16.89 2.98
CA SER A 258 -21.20 18.19 2.60
C SER A 258 -19.67 18.23 2.45
N ALA A 259 -18.97 17.12 2.67
CA ALA A 259 -17.51 17.09 2.65
C ALA A 259 -16.92 16.27 1.48
N VAL A 260 -15.72 16.66 1.05
CA VAL A 260 -14.83 15.89 0.18
C VAL A 260 -13.64 15.41 1.01
N ASP A 261 -13.46 14.10 1.12
CA ASP A 261 -12.31 13.47 1.79
C ASP A 261 -11.24 13.17 0.73
N ILE A 262 -10.12 13.89 0.76
CA ILE A 262 -9.06 13.72 -0.23
C ILE A 262 -8.31 12.42 0.08
N ALA A 263 -8.45 11.45 -0.82
CA ALA A 263 -7.66 10.22 -0.84
C ALA A 263 -7.20 9.93 -2.27
N TYR A 264 -5.95 9.45 -2.41
CA TYR A 264 -5.40 9.06 -3.71
C TYR A 264 -5.14 7.54 -3.72
N ALA A 265 -5.52 6.87 -4.80
CA ALA A 265 -5.08 5.52 -5.08
C ALA A 265 -3.61 5.53 -5.58
N PRO A 266 -2.85 4.42 -5.49
CA PRO A 266 -1.48 4.34 -6.00
C PRO A 266 -1.32 4.79 -7.46
N GLU A 267 -2.34 4.58 -8.30
CA GLU A 267 -2.41 5.00 -9.70
C GLU A 267 -2.53 6.53 -9.82
N SER A 268 -3.31 7.16 -8.95
CA SER A 268 -3.42 8.62 -8.86
C SER A 268 -2.13 9.25 -8.35
N LEU A 269 -1.46 8.61 -7.39
CA LEU A 269 -0.14 8.99 -6.91
C LEU A 269 0.92 8.88 -8.03
N ARG A 270 0.83 7.85 -8.90
CA ARG A 270 1.68 7.73 -10.09
C ARG A 270 1.49 8.92 -11.03
N GLU A 271 0.26 9.30 -11.35
CA GLU A 271 0.00 10.44 -12.22
C GLU A 271 0.45 11.78 -11.61
N ILE A 272 0.31 11.99 -10.29
CA ILE A 272 0.88 13.17 -9.60
C ILE A 272 2.40 13.25 -9.78
N PHE A 273 3.09 12.12 -9.59
CA PHE A 273 4.55 12.04 -9.75
C PHE A 273 4.97 12.24 -11.21
N VAL A 274 4.25 11.63 -12.16
CA VAL A 274 4.46 11.77 -13.60
C VAL A 274 4.19 13.19 -14.09
N ASN A 275 3.17 13.89 -13.57
CA ASN A 275 2.90 15.29 -13.90
C ASN A 275 4.04 16.21 -13.45
N ASN A 276 4.65 15.94 -12.28
CA ASN A 276 5.84 16.66 -11.84
C ASN A 276 7.06 16.36 -12.73
N ILE A 277 7.25 15.11 -13.17
CA ILE A 277 8.27 14.77 -14.18
C ILE A 277 8.06 15.58 -15.47
N ARG A 278 6.83 15.72 -15.96
CA ARG A 278 6.51 16.48 -17.18
C ARG A 278 6.88 17.98 -17.08
N LEU A 279 7.04 18.52 -15.86
CA LEU A 279 7.51 19.88 -15.59
C LEU A 279 9.05 20.00 -15.46
N VAL A 280 9.79 18.89 -15.43
CA VAL A 280 11.26 18.89 -15.40
C VAL A 280 11.80 19.24 -16.79
N LYS A 281 12.83 20.08 -16.84
CA LYS A 281 13.43 20.50 -18.12
C LYS A 281 14.16 19.33 -18.83
N PRO A 282 14.18 19.30 -20.19
CA PRO A 282 14.82 18.20 -20.92
C PRO A 282 16.31 17.97 -20.62
N ASP A 283 17.08 19.01 -20.30
CA ASP A 283 18.49 18.93 -19.91
C ASP A 283 18.70 18.25 -18.54
N ARG A 284 17.64 18.13 -17.74
CA ARG A 284 17.63 17.42 -16.46
C ARG A 284 17.05 16.01 -16.55
N MET A 285 16.79 15.48 -17.76
CA MET A 285 16.34 14.10 -17.99
C MET A 285 17.53 13.13 -18.15
N VAL A 286 17.31 11.82 -17.90
CA VAL A 286 18.29 10.77 -18.22
C VAL A 286 18.19 10.36 -19.69
N LEU A 287 16.97 10.29 -20.23
CA LEU A 287 16.71 10.04 -21.65
C LEU A 287 15.84 11.18 -22.22
N PRO A 288 16.45 12.32 -22.62
CA PRO A 288 15.72 13.43 -23.21
C PRO A 288 14.93 13.02 -24.47
N GLY A 289 13.75 13.61 -24.67
CA GLY A 289 12.85 13.32 -25.78
C GLY A 289 11.90 12.13 -25.55
N ARG A 290 12.01 11.43 -24.41
CA ARG A 290 11.07 10.35 -24.01
C ARG A 290 10.01 10.81 -23.02
N GLU A 291 10.08 12.03 -22.48
CA GLU A 291 9.26 12.50 -21.36
C GLU A 291 7.74 12.48 -21.62
N ARG A 292 7.30 12.62 -22.87
CA ARG A 292 5.88 12.53 -23.23
C ARG A 292 5.35 11.09 -23.25
N ALA A 293 6.13 10.16 -23.80
CA ALA A 293 5.69 8.79 -24.06
C ALA A 293 6.03 7.83 -22.89
N ARG A 294 7.15 8.06 -22.21
CA ARG A 294 7.67 7.24 -21.10
C ARG A 294 8.31 8.12 -20.02
N PRO A 295 7.53 8.93 -19.28
CA PRO A 295 8.05 9.89 -18.31
C PRO A 295 8.96 9.28 -17.25
N LEU A 296 8.57 8.15 -16.64
CA LEU A 296 9.40 7.46 -15.63
C LEU A 296 10.75 7.00 -16.21
N GLU A 297 10.76 6.43 -17.41
CA GLU A 297 11.98 6.00 -18.10
C GLU A 297 12.85 7.18 -18.52
N ALA A 298 12.24 8.28 -18.98
CA ALA A 298 12.94 9.52 -19.32
C ALA A 298 13.61 10.16 -18.09
N PHE A 299 12.92 10.15 -16.95
CA PHE A 299 13.41 10.71 -15.70
C PHE A 299 14.47 9.81 -15.06
N LEU A 300 14.21 8.52 -14.84
CA LEU A 300 15.07 7.63 -14.05
C LEU A 300 16.02 6.76 -14.89
N GLY A 301 15.87 6.74 -16.21
CA GLY A 301 16.63 5.86 -17.11
C GLY A 301 16.21 4.38 -17.07
N ARG A 302 15.07 4.07 -16.44
CA ARG A 302 14.61 2.73 -16.06
C ARG A 302 13.08 2.71 -15.86
N VAL A 303 12.50 1.52 -15.93
CA VAL A 303 11.09 1.27 -15.55
C VAL A 303 10.95 0.43 -14.28
N SER A 304 12.04 -0.20 -13.84
CA SER A 304 12.09 -1.14 -12.71
C SER A 304 13.39 -1.02 -11.91
N VAL A 305 13.40 -1.69 -10.76
CA VAL A 305 14.56 -1.96 -9.88
C VAL A 305 14.54 -3.42 -9.45
N THR A 306 15.69 -3.99 -9.13
CA THR A 306 15.78 -5.34 -8.57
C THR A 306 15.99 -5.26 -7.07
N ASP A 307 15.10 -5.88 -6.28
CA ASP A 307 15.34 -5.99 -4.85
C ASP A 307 16.60 -6.84 -4.58
N SER A 308 17.51 -6.30 -3.77
CA SER A 308 18.83 -6.91 -3.55
C SER A 308 18.77 -8.26 -2.83
N TYR A 309 17.66 -8.55 -2.13
CA TYR A 309 17.51 -9.69 -1.24
C TYR A 309 16.55 -10.74 -1.78
N THR A 310 15.38 -10.34 -2.26
CA THR A 310 14.41 -11.27 -2.88
C THR A 310 14.76 -11.59 -4.33
N ARG A 311 15.58 -10.74 -4.99
CA ARG A 311 15.88 -10.77 -6.44
C ARG A 311 14.66 -10.53 -7.33
N GLU A 312 13.54 -10.08 -6.77
CA GLU A 312 12.35 -9.76 -7.55
C GLU A 312 12.48 -8.40 -8.23
N GLU A 313 11.97 -8.31 -9.45
CA GLU A 313 11.87 -7.06 -10.19
C GLU A 313 10.62 -6.29 -9.73
N GLU A 314 10.80 -5.06 -9.28
CA GLU A 314 9.75 -4.15 -8.82
C GLU A 314 9.66 -2.96 -9.78
N ASP A 315 8.44 -2.55 -10.17
CA ASP A 315 8.23 -1.30 -10.91
C ASP A 315 8.79 -0.10 -10.12
N VAL A 316 9.52 0.77 -10.80
CA VAL A 316 10.32 1.82 -10.14
C VAL A 316 9.45 2.83 -9.37
N PHE A 317 8.22 3.07 -9.81
CA PHE A 317 7.29 3.89 -9.05
C PHE A 317 6.71 3.13 -7.85
N GLY A 318 6.47 1.82 -7.96
CA GLY A 318 6.14 0.95 -6.81
C GLY A 318 7.19 1.05 -5.70
N TYR A 319 8.47 0.95 -6.07
CA TYR A 319 9.60 1.13 -5.15
C TYR A 319 9.62 2.52 -4.50
N VAL A 320 9.41 3.60 -5.27
CA VAL A 320 9.31 4.97 -4.70
C VAL A 320 8.10 5.08 -3.76
N CYS A 321 6.94 4.59 -4.19
CA CYS A 321 5.66 4.75 -3.50
C CYS A 321 5.65 4.04 -2.14
N ARG A 322 6.23 2.84 -2.01
CA ARG A 322 6.33 2.12 -0.72
C ARG A 322 7.24 2.78 0.32
N HIS A 323 8.04 3.76 -0.09
CA HIS A 323 8.84 4.61 0.82
C HIS A 323 8.12 5.92 1.19
N THR A 324 6.85 6.08 0.80
CA THR A 324 5.95 7.18 1.21
C THR A 324 4.80 6.67 2.08
N LEU A 325 4.12 7.56 2.80
CA LEU A 325 2.88 7.24 3.51
C LEU A 325 1.64 7.43 2.62
N LEU A 326 1.80 7.19 1.31
CA LEU A 326 0.81 7.43 0.26
C LEU A 326 0.32 8.89 0.19
N ARG A 327 1.19 9.85 0.49
CA ARG A 327 0.88 11.29 0.48
C ARG A 327 1.55 11.99 -0.71
N PRO A 328 0.85 12.89 -1.44
CA PRO A 328 1.45 13.71 -2.49
C PRO A 328 2.70 14.48 -2.03
N ARG A 329 2.71 15.05 -0.82
CA ARG A 329 3.88 15.74 -0.24
C ARG A 329 5.13 14.86 -0.21
N ASP A 330 5.00 13.62 0.24
CA ASP A 330 6.11 12.66 0.34
C ASP A 330 6.74 12.39 -1.05
N LEU A 331 5.90 12.31 -2.10
CA LEU A 331 6.36 12.18 -3.48
C LEU A 331 7.09 13.44 -3.98
N MET A 332 6.73 14.63 -3.51
CA MET A 332 7.47 15.85 -3.85
C MET A 332 8.85 15.83 -3.18
N THR A 333 8.95 15.44 -1.91
CA THR A 333 10.23 15.28 -1.19
C THR A 333 11.16 14.27 -1.88
N ILE A 334 10.65 13.08 -2.27
CA ILE A 334 11.46 12.10 -3.02
C ILE A 334 11.82 12.64 -4.41
N GLY A 335 10.88 13.28 -5.10
CA GLY A 335 11.08 13.81 -6.45
C GLY A 335 12.11 14.94 -6.51
N ASP A 336 12.14 15.83 -5.52
CA ASP A 336 13.14 16.89 -5.40
C ASP A 336 14.55 16.31 -5.14
N ARG A 337 14.65 15.36 -4.19
CA ARG A 337 15.89 14.60 -3.94
C ARG A 337 16.41 13.88 -5.18
N LEU A 338 15.51 13.30 -5.99
CA LEU A 338 15.86 12.67 -7.25
C LEU A 338 16.23 13.69 -8.35
N VAL A 339 15.55 14.83 -8.47
CA VAL A 339 15.89 15.83 -9.50
C VAL A 339 17.20 16.55 -9.19
N ALA A 340 17.62 16.62 -7.92
CA ALA A 340 18.89 17.20 -7.49
C ALA A 340 20.12 16.42 -8.04
N LEU A 341 20.04 15.09 -8.11
CA LEU A 341 21.07 14.23 -8.71
C LEU A 341 21.36 14.62 -10.18
N ARG A 342 22.61 14.44 -10.63
CA ARG A 342 22.92 14.54 -12.06
C ARG A 342 22.27 13.36 -12.82
N PRO A 343 21.96 13.50 -14.11
CA PRO A 343 21.36 12.42 -14.89
C PRO A 343 22.14 11.09 -14.79
N ASP A 344 23.47 11.11 -14.91
CA ASP A 344 24.30 9.89 -14.81
C ASP A 344 24.25 9.24 -13.41
N GLU A 345 24.15 10.05 -12.36
CA GLU A 345 24.03 9.56 -10.97
C GLU A 345 22.65 8.95 -10.74
N ARG A 346 21.58 9.61 -11.20
CA ARG A 346 20.21 9.10 -11.09
C ARG A 346 19.97 7.86 -11.95
N ARG A 347 20.72 7.69 -13.04
CA ARG A 347 20.72 6.47 -13.87
C ARG A 347 21.33 5.29 -13.12
N ASN A 348 22.23 5.50 -12.15
CA ASN A 348 22.77 4.44 -11.31
C ASN A 348 21.72 3.96 -10.29
N GLU A 349 21.46 2.66 -10.26
CA GLU A 349 20.40 2.06 -9.43
C GLU A 349 20.63 2.32 -7.95
N HIS A 350 21.84 2.05 -7.48
CA HIS A 350 22.20 2.17 -6.08
C HIS A 350 22.09 3.63 -5.60
N ARG A 351 22.59 4.58 -6.38
CA ARG A 351 22.47 6.03 -6.07
C ARG A 351 21.02 6.52 -6.04
N MET A 352 20.17 6.00 -6.93
CA MET A 352 18.74 6.29 -6.94
C MET A 352 18.07 5.75 -5.66
N MET A 353 18.35 4.50 -5.29
CA MET A 353 17.84 3.88 -4.06
C MET A 353 18.35 4.58 -2.79
N GLU A 354 19.62 4.97 -2.73
CA GLU A 354 20.19 5.79 -1.64
C GLU A 354 19.40 7.10 -1.46
N ALA A 355 19.13 7.83 -2.54
CA ALA A 355 18.37 9.08 -2.49
C ALA A 355 16.91 8.87 -2.04
N VAL A 356 16.26 7.78 -2.47
CA VAL A 356 14.92 7.40 -2.00
C VAL A 356 14.94 7.06 -0.50
N HIS A 357 15.90 6.28 -0.02
CA HIS A 357 16.02 5.94 1.41
C HIS A 357 16.34 7.18 2.29
N GLN A 358 17.14 8.13 1.79
CA GLN A 358 17.41 9.40 2.48
C GLN A 358 16.13 10.24 2.59
N ALA A 359 15.41 10.44 1.49
CA ALA A 359 14.13 11.13 1.47
C ALA A 359 13.09 10.46 2.38
N ALA A 360 13.01 9.12 2.36
CA ALA A 360 12.14 8.34 3.24
C ALA A 360 12.46 8.57 4.73
N THR A 361 13.75 8.66 5.07
CA THR A 361 14.21 8.98 6.43
C THR A 361 13.76 10.39 6.85
N GLU A 362 13.78 11.37 5.95
CA GLU A 362 13.29 12.73 6.21
C GLU A 362 11.77 12.75 6.39
N ILE A 363 11.02 12.07 5.52
CA ILE A 363 9.56 11.88 5.63
C ILE A 363 9.19 11.23 6.97
N ALA A 364 9.96 10.24 7.43
CA ALA A 364 9.72 9.58 8.72
C ALA A 364 9.90 10.55 9.90
N HIS A 365 10.97 11.35 9.94
CA HIS A 365 11.16 12.32 11.02
C HIS A 365 10.08 13.41 11.00
N GLU A 366 9.74 13.96 9.81
CA GLU A 366 8.64 14.91 9.66
C GLU A 366 7.32 14.31 10.15
N TYR A 367 7.00 13.07 9.78
CA TYR A 367 5.75 12.44 10.18
C TYR A 367 5.72 12.07 11.66
N LEU A 368 6.81 11.56 12.23
CA LEU A 368 6.91 11.27 13.67
C LEU A 368 6.72 12.53 14.51
N ALA A 369 7.33 13.65 14.12
CA ALA A 369 7.10 14.94 14.76
C ALA A 369 5.66 15.46 14.56
N GLU A 370 5.08 15.25 13.38
CA GLU A 370 3.68 15.61 13.06
C GLU A 370 2.67 14.82 13.92
N ILE A 371 2.96 13.57 14.28
CA ILE A 371 2.04 12.71 15.06
C ILE A 371 2.30 12.67 16.56
N ALA A 372 3.52 13.00 17.04
CA ALA A 372 3.87 13.05 18.46
C ALA A 372 2.75 13.67 19.34
N PRO A 373 2.24 14.88 19.00
CA PRO A 373 1.05 15.51 19.61
C PRO A 373 -0.18 14.64 19.91
N TYR A 374 -0.39 13.57 19.16
CA TYR A 374 -1.59 12.73 19.23
C TYR A 374 -1.31 11.30 19.70
N VAL A 375 -0.03 10.91 19.83
CA VAL A 375 0.36 9.61 20.35
C VAL A 375 0.85 9.69 21.80
N GLY A 376 1.24 10.89 22.27
CA GLY A 376 1.65 11.21 23.63
C GLY A 376 3.07 10.73 23.97
N ASP A 377 3.43 10.86 25.25
CA ASP A 377 4.71 10.39 25.84
C ASP A 377 4.95 8.88 25.61
N LEU A 378 5.51 8.54 24.45
CA LEU A 378 5.88 7.18 24.05
C LEU A 378 7.38 7.09 23.81
N GLU A 379 8.04 6.15 24.49
CA GLU A 379 9.46 5.82 24.27
C GLU A 379 9.66 5.06 22.94
N LEU A 380 9.33 5.69 21.80
CA LEU A 380 9.49 5.10 20.46
C LEU A 380 10.95 4.68 20.20
N GLU A 381 11.92 5.45 20.70
CA GLU A 381 13.35 5.12 20.60
C GLU A 381 13.68 3.78 21.27
N ARG A 382 13.11 3.51 22.45
CA ARG A 382 13.29 2.25 23.19
C ARG A 382 12.66 1.07 22.44
N LEU A 383 11.49 1.26 21.83
CA LEU A 383 10.92 0.25 20.94
C LEU A 383 11.88 -0.01 19.76
N PHE A 384 12.34 1.04 19.06
CA PHE A 384 13.22 0.91 17.89
C PHE A 384 14.55 0.22 18.21
N GLN A 385 15.13 0.46 19.39
CA GLN A 385 16.32 -0.24 19.89
C GLN A 385 16.07 -1.76 20.09
N CYS A 386 14.86 -2.16 20.44
CA CYS A 386 14.49 -3.56 20.70
C CYS A 386 13.87 -4.30 19.51
N LEU A 387 13.57 -3.63 18.39
CA LEU A 387 12.95 -4.27 17.22
C LEU A 387 13.91 -5.26 16.56
N PRO A 388 13.57 -6.56 16.45
CA PRO A 388 14.50 -7.56 15.92
C PRO A 388 14.61 -7.54 14.38
N GLY A 389 13.72 -6.83 13.67
CA GLY A 389 13.74 -6.70 12.21
C GLY A 389 12.47 -6.05 11.64
N PRO A 390 12.39 -5.84 10.32
CA PRO A 390 11.28 -5.15 9.65
C PRO A 390 9.98 -5.98 9.59
N ILE A 391 10.07 -7.28 9.83
CA ILE A 391 8.94 -8.22 9.89
C ILE A 391 9.00 -8.90 11.25
N LEU A 392 7.89 -8.81 11.99
CA LEU A 392 7.74 -9.39 13.32
C LEU A 392 6.71 -10.53 13.25
N THR A 393 7.02 -11.67 13.86
CA THR A 393 5.99 -12.69 14.12
C THR A 393 5.06 -12.23 15.25
N ARG A 394 3.90 -12.86 15.36
CA ARG A 394 3.00 -12.62 16.49
C ARG A 394 3.65 -12.88 17.84
N GLU A 395 4.42 -13.95 17.96
CA GLU A 395 5.13 -14.32 19.19
C GLU A 395 6.18 -13.25 19.57
N GLU A 396 6.86 -12.66 18.59
CA GLU A 396 7.81 -11.56 18.82
C GLU A 396 7.11 -10.28 19.30
N VAL A 397 5.94 -9.95 18.74
CA VAL A 397 5.11 -8.86 19.24
C VAL A 397 4.58 -9.14 20.65
N GLU A 398 4.17 -10.37 20.94
CA GLU A 398 3.72 -10.77 22.28
C GLU A 398 4.88 -10.67 23.29
N ARG A 399 6.08 -11.19 22.98
CA ARG A 399 7.30 -11.03 23.79
C ARG A 399 7.72 -9.56 23.97
N LEU A 400 7.62 -8.72 22.94
CA LEU A 400 7.85 -7.27 23.07
C LEU A 400 6.79 -6.59 23.94
N CYS A 401 5.61 -7.18 24.13
CA CYS A 401 4.52 -6.64 24.96
C CYS A 401 4.50 -7.20 26.40
N GLU A 402 5.34 -8.18 26.75
CA GLU A 402 5.46 -8.71 28.11
C GLU A 402 6.11 -7.69 29.06
N ASP A 403 5.61 -7.55 30.29
CA ASP A 403 6.23 -6.68 31.29
C ASP A 403 7.52 -7.30 31.85
N PRO A 404 8.60 -6.52 32.07
CA PRO A 404 9.86 -7.03 32.59
C PRO A 404 9.75 -7.36 34.09
N VAL A 405 9.31 -8.59 34.41
CA VAL A 405 9.16 -9.17 35.76
C VAL A 405 8.03 -8.54 36.61
N PRO A 406 7.21 -9.33 37.32
CA PRO A 406 6.21 -8.78 38.24
C PRO A 406 6.86 -7.94 39.35
N GLY A 407 6.62 -6.63 39.31
CA GLY A 407 7.14 -5.67 40.31
C GLY A 407 8.18 -4.66 39.81
N ALA A 408 8.52 -4.63 38.51
CA ALA A 408 9.30 -3.53 37.96
C ALA A 408 8.57 -2.18 38.08
N ALA A 409 9.31 -1.12 38.43
CA ALA A 409 8.76 0.20 38.74
C ALA A 409 8.31 1.02 37.51
N GLN A 410 8.44 0.48 36.30
CA GLN A 410 8.04 1.12 35.05
C GLN A 410 7.26 0.12 34.17
N PRO A 411 6.07 0.48 33.65
CA PRO A 411 5.30 -0.38 32.75
C PRO A 411 5.99 -0.52 31.39
N ASN A 412 5.70 -1.58 30.64
CA ASN A 412 6.26 -1.79 29.32
C ASN A 412 5.79 -0.74 28.30
N ALA A 413 6.71 0.12 27.84
CA ALA A 413 6.48 1.15 26.82
C ALA A 413 6.26 0.61 25.39
N CYS A 414 6.68 -0.62 25.08
CA CYS A 414 6.63 -1.19 23.74
C CYS A 414 5.20 -1.51 23.28
N ALA A 415 4.33 -1.99 24.16
CA ALA A 415 2.95 -2.33 23.81
C ALA A 415 2.10 -1.09 23.43
N PRO A 416 2.15 0.04 24.18
CA PRO A 416 1.59 1.32 23.73
C PRO A 416 2.21 1.83 22.42
N ALA A 417 3.54 1.74 22.27
CA ALA A 417 4.25 2.20 21.08
C ALA A 417 3.84 1.43 19.80
N LEU A 418 3.76 0.10 19.85
CA LEU A 418 3.32 -0.71 18.70
C LEU A 418 1.86 -0.39 18.30
N ARG A 419 0.96 -0.19 19.28
CA ARG A 419 -0.42 0.26 19.03
C ARG A 419 -0.45 1.63 18.38
N ALA A 420 0.39 2.55 18.81
CA ALA A 420 0.50 3.88 18.22
C ALA A 420 0.96 3.81 16.76
N LEU A 421 2.06 3.10 16.48
CA LEU A 421 2.57 2.89 15.12
C LEU A 421 1.51 2.27 14.20
N TYR A 422 0.69 1.34 14.70
CA TYR A 422 -0.42 0.78 13.93
C TYR A 422 -1.48 1.84 13.56
N ARG A 423 -1.98 2.61 14.54
CA ARG A 423 -3.01 3.66 14.31
C ARG A 423 -2.57 4.69 13.25
N VAL A 424 -1.27 5.01 13.20
CA VAL A 424 -0.71 6.00 12.28
C VAL A 424 -0.19 5.41 10.96
N GLY A 425 -0.39 4.10 10.72
CA GLY A 425 0.01 3.46 9.46
C GLY A 425 1.49 3.08 9.35
N LEU A 426 2.27 3.23 10.42
CA LEU A 426 3.69 2.87 10.49
C LEU A 426 3.94 1.40 10.85
N LEU A 427 2.93 0.71 11.40
CA LEU A 427 2.91 -0.74 11.59
C LEU A 427 1.74 -1.32 10.78
N GLY A 428 2.06 -2.17 9.80
CA GLY A 428 1.10 -2.96 9.03
C GLY A 428 0.96 -4.38 9.59
N TYR A 429 0.08 -5.16 8.97
CA TYR A 429 -0.17 -6.55 9.32
C TYR A 429 -0.56 -7.37 8.10
N VAL A 430 -0.41 -8.69 8.21
CA VAL A 430 -0.81 -9.64 7.16
C VAL A 430 -2.28 -10.04 7.34
N GLN A 431 -3.09 -9.87 6.30
CA GLN A 431 -4.52 -10.18 6.28
C GLN A 431 -4.87 -11.04 5.06
N HIS A 432 -5.81 -11.98 5.22
CA HIS A 432 -6.43 -12.67 4.08
C HIS A 432 -7.46 -11.76 3.40
N ASP A 433 -7.23 -11.42 2.14
CA ASP A 433 -8.16 -10.71 1.28
C ASP A 433 -9.25 -11.67 0.79
N ILE A 434 -10.48 -11.48 1.26
CA ILE A 434 -11.62 -12.34 0.90
C ILE A 434 -12.10 -12.18 -0.54
N VAL A 435 -11.74 -11.09 -1.23
CA VAL A 435 -12.14 -10.81 -2.61
C VAL A 435 -11.13 -11.42 -3.58
N ARG A 436 -9.84 -11.34 -3.24
CA ARG A 436 -8.75 -11.91 -4.05
C ARG A 436 -8.41 -13.36 -3.71
N GLY A 437 -8.78 -13.86 -2.52
CA GLY A 437 -8.43 -15.20 -2.06
C GLY A 437 -6.95 -15.36 -1.67
N GLU A 438 -6.28 -14.25 -1.34
CA GLU A 438 -4.83 -14.18 -1.12
C GLU A 438 -4.49 -13.55 0.23
N TRP A 439 -3.36 -13.95 0.82
CA TRP A 439 -2.76 -13.19 1.91
C TRP A 439 -2.06 -11.94 1.36
N ARG A 440 -2.34 -10.78 1.96
CA ARG A 440 -1.81 -9.48 1.53
C ARG A 440 -1.37 -8.63 2.72
N GLN A 441 -0.42 -7.75 2.45
CA GLN A 441 0.16 -6.82 3.41
C GLN A 441 -0.71 -5.56 3.50
N ARG A 442 -1.22 -5.27 4.69
CA ARG A 442 -2.10 -4.11 4.93
C ARG A 442 -1.47 -3.13 5.90
N PHE A 443 -1.36 -1.89 5.47
CA PHE A 443 -1.08 -0.73 6.31
C PHE A 443 -2.31 0.16 6.35
N LEU A 444 -2.56 0.83 7.48
CA LEU A 444 -3.52 1.93 7.52
C LEU A 444 -2.92 3.15 6.82
N ARG A 445 -3.75 3.96 6.16
CA ARG A 445 -3.32 5.27 5.67
C ARG A 445 -3.40 6.30 6.80
N PRO A 446 -2.57 7.37 6.77
CA PRO A 446 -2.67 8.47 7.72
C PRO A 446 -4.11 9.00 7.83
N GLY A 447 -4.68 8.94 9.04
CA GLY A 447 -6.04 9.39 9.34
C GLY A 447 -7.17 8.41 9.02
N GLU A 448 -6.89 7.12 8.74
CA GLU A 448 -7.93 6.07 8.66
C GLU A 448 -8.42 5.60 10.03
N ALA A 449 -7.54 5.54 11.03
CA ALA A 449 -7.91 5.24 12.42
C ALA A 449 -8.04 6.52 13.28
N THR A 450 -8.81 6.42 14.36
CA THR A 450 -8.80 7.43 15.41
C THR A 450 -7.50 7.34 16.21
N LEU A 451 -6.98 8.49 16.63
CA LEU A 451 -5.73 8.59 17.41
C LEU A 451 -5.96 8.38 18.91
N GLU A 452 -7.01 7.64 19.29
CA GLU A 452 -7.37 7.44 20.69
C GLU A 452 -6.41 6.44 21.38
N PRO A 453 -6.00 6.67 22.64
CA PRO A 453 -5.00 5.85 23.33
C PRO A 453 -5.31 4.35 23.41
N GLN A 454 -6.60 3.98 23.42
CA GLN A 454 -7.09 2.64 23.78
C GLN A 454 -7.18 1.65 22.60
N GLY A 455 -6.55 1.95 21.46
CA GLY A 455 -6.55 1.08 20.27
C GLY A 455 -5.94 -0.31 20.53
N VAL A 456 -6.50 -1.33 19.88
CA VAL A 456 -6.04 -2.73 19.95
C VAL A 456 -5.36 -3.12 18.64
N LEU A 457 -4.24 -3.85 18.71
CA LEU A 457 -3.57 -4.41 17.53
C LEU A 457 -4.44 -5.50 16.87
N PRO A 458 -4.57 -5.52 15.53
CA PRO A 458 -5.27 -6.61 14.83
C PRO A 458 -4.60 -7.96 15.13
N ARG A 459 -5.39 -9.00 15.38
CA ARG A 459 -4.87 -10.37 15.52
C ARG A 459 -4.36 -10.87 14.17
N ALA A 460 -3.06 -10.75 13.92
CA ALA A 460 -2.38 -11.20 12.72
C ALA A 460 -1.30 -12.24 13.02
N THR A 461 -0.84 -12.98 12.00
CA THR A 461 0.31 -13.89 12.12
C THR A 461 1.64 -13.13 12.11
N HIS A 462 1.69 -12.04 11.34
CA HIS A 462 2.87 -11.19 11.16
C HIS A 462 2.46 -9.70 11.16
N TYR A 463 3.35 -8.88 11.70
CA TYR A 463 3.28 -7.42 11.68
C TYR A 463 4.50 -6.86 10.93
N LEU A 464 4.33 -5.74 10.27
CA LEU A 464 5.26 -5.24 9.25
C LEU A 464 5.60 -3.78 9.55
N LEU A 465 6.88 -3.45 9.75
CA LEU A 465 7.30 -2.06 9.91
C LEU A 465 7.28 -1.36 8.56
N HIS A 466 6.71 -0.16 8.49
CA HIS A 466 6.60 0.59 7.24
C HIS A 466 8.00 0.98 6.71
N PRO A 467 8.33 0.78 5.42
CA PRO A 467 9.70 0.98 4.88
C PRO A 467 10.28 2.39 5.12
N VAL A 468 9.41 3.39 5.27
CA VAL A 468 9.80 4.77 5.65
C VAL A 468 10.62 4.83 6.95
N LEU A 469 10.38 3.92 7.89
CA LEU A 469 11.10 3.87 9.18
C LEU A 469 12.48 3.20 9.10
N SER A 470 12.81 2.48 8.02
CA SER A 470 14.03 1.66 7.98
C SER A 470 15.31 2.46 8.23
N GLY A 471 15.40 3.69 7.72
CA GLY A 471 16.54 4.58 7.96
C GLY A 471 16.56 5.26 9.34
N VAL A 472 15.42 5.34 10.03
CA VAL A 472 15.34 5.84 11.42
C VAL A 472 15.74 4.73 12.39
N ILE A 473 15.11 3.55 12.27
CA ILE A 473 15.38 2.39 13.14
C ILE A 473 16.83 1.93 12.94
N GLY A 474 17.30 1.82 11.69
CA GLY A 474 18.66 1.36 11.38
C GLY A 474 19.80 2.22 11.93
N ARG A 475 19.54 3.48 12.31
CA ARG A 475 20.51 4.35 13.01
C ARG A 475 20.59 4.06 14.51
N LEU A 476 19.47 3.67 15.12
CA LEU A 476 19.37 3.33 16.54
C LEU A 476 19.72 1.85 16.81
N ASN A 477 19.47 1.00 15.82
CA ASN A 477 19.60 -0.45 15.88
C ASN A 477 20.12 -0.97 14.52
N PRO A 478 21.44 -1.14 14.36
CA PRO A 478 22.02 -1.68 13.13
C PRO A 478 21.68 -3.15 12.86
N GLU A 479 21.31 -3.93 13.88
CA GLU A 479 20.95 -5.36 13.73
C GLU A 479 19.59 -5.53 13.04
N PHE A 480 18.65 -4.59 13.24
CA PHE A 480 17.38 -4.52 12.52
C PHE A 480 17.55 -4.60 10.99
N LEU A 481 18.60 -3.98 10.45
CA LEU A 481 18.90 -4.00 9.00
C LEU A 481 19.52 -5.32 8.52
N GLN A 482 20.05 -6.14 9.44
CA GLN A 482 20.67 -7.43 9.11
C GLN A 482 19.64 -8.57 9.03
N ARG A 483 18.49 -8.44 9.72
CA ARG A 483 17.39 -9.41 9.64
C ARG A 483 16.58 -9.23 8.35
N ILE A 484 17.16 -9.72 7.26
CA ILE A 484 16.62 -9.65 5.91
C ILE A 484 15.61 -10.78 5.67
N ASP A 485 14.40 -10.43 5.21
CA ASP A 485 13.47 -11.38 4.58
C ASP A 485 13.82 -11.53 3.09
N ARG A 486 13.86 -12.77 2.59
CA ARG A 486 14.23 -13.10 1.20
C ARG A 486 13.04 -13.48 0.31
N PHE A 487 11.83 -13.44 0.85
CA PHE A 487 10.58 -13.83 0.20
C PHE A 487 9.63 -12.64 0.03
N ASN A 488 9.64 -11.68 0.97
CA ASN A 488 8.69 -10.58 1.03
C ASN A 488 9.38 -9.21 0.96
N ILE A 489 9.07 -8.46 -0.09
CA ILE A 489 9.26 -7.01 -0.10
C ILE A 489 8.12 -6.41 0.74
N VAL A 490 8.45 -5.59 1.75
CA VAL A 490 7.44 -4.93 2.60
C VAL A 490 6.84 -3.72 1.87
N GLY A 491 5.51 -3.62 1.80
CA GLY A 491 4.82 -2.46 1.22
C GLY A 491 3.29 -2.59 1.17
N TYR A 492 2.62 -1.48 0.87
CA TYR A 492 1.14 -1.41 0.82
C TYR A 492 0.53 -2.33 -0.24
N ASP A 493 -0.50 -3.08 0.15
CA ASP A 493 -1.27 -4.03 -0.69
C ASP A 493 -0.39 -5.01 -1.50
N ARG A 494 0.80 -5.36 -1.01
CA ARG A 494 1.62 -6.40 -1.64
C ARG A 494 1.11 -7.79 -1.26
N PRO A 495 1.19 -8.79 -2.16
CA PRO A 495 1.01 -10.19 -1.78
C PRO A 495 1.95 -10.58 -0.63
N TRP A 496 1.48 -11.49 0.22
CA TRP A 496 2.27 -12.08 1.29
C TRP A 496 2.63 -13.53 0.95
N LYS A 497 3.93 -13.80 0.86
CA LYS A 497 4.51 -15.12 0.65
C LYS A 497 4.90 -15.65 2.03
N ALA A 498 4.12 -16.58 2.58
CA ALA A 498 4.46 -17.15 3.88
C ALA A 498 5.89 -17.74 3.85
N PRO A 499 6.70 -17.60 4.92
CA PRO A 499 7.90 -18.40 5.08
C PRO A 499 7.48 -19.88 5.16
N GLY A 500 7.85 -20.68 4.15
CA GLY A 500 7.32 -22.02 3.92
C GLY A 500 6.27 -22.12 2.78
N GLY A 501 5.68 -21.01 2.35
CA GLY A 501 4.74 -20.93 1.21
C GLY A 501 5.34 -21.14 -0.18
N ALA A 502 6.65 -21.41 -0.27
CA ALA A 502 7.25 -22.08 -1.42
C ALA A 502 6.77 -23.55 -1.55
N GLU A 503 6.14 -24.07 -0.49
CA GLU A 503 5.15 -25.13 -0.55
C GLU A 503 3.76 -24.51 -0.80
N ARG A 504 3.51 -24.08 -2.06
CA ARG A 504 2.25 -24.53 -2.69
C ARG A 504 2.35 -26.05 -2.64
N SER A 505 1.59 -26.64 -1.69
CA SER A 505 1.82 -27.99 -1.17
C SER A 505 2.15 -28.94 -2.29
N ALA A 506 3.33 -29.56 -2.25
CA ALA A 506 3.62 -30.62 -3.19
C ALA A 506 2.62 -31.74 -2.90
N SER A 507 1.61 -31.89 -3.77
CA SER A 507 0.56 -32.87 -3.54
C SER A 507 1.20 -34.24 -3.68
N VAL A 508 1.24 -34.97 -2.56
CA VAL A 508 1.66 -36.37 -2.55
C VAL A 508 0.47 -37.17 -3.03
N SER A 509 0.67 -37.97 -4.08
CA SER A 509 -0.35 -38.88 -4.59
C SER A 509 0.31 -40.17 -5.01
N ALA A 510 -0.33 -41.31 -4.71
CA ALA A 510 0.08 -42.59 -5.24
C ALA A 510 -0.34 -42.64 -6.71
N LEU A 511 0.63 -42.62 -7.62
CA LEU A 511 0.40 -42.59 -9.07
C LEU A 511 1.19 -43.69 -9.76
N CYS A 512 0.68 -44.09 -10.93
CA CYS A 512 1.42 -44.87 -11.90
C CYS A 512 2.39 -43.95 -12.66
N VAL A 513 3.67 -44.34 -12.71
CA VAL A 513 4.75 -43.56 -13.31
C VAL A 513 5.42 -44.36 -14.40
N LEU A 514 5.58 -43.73 -15.56
CA LEU A 514 6.34 -44.19 -16.71
C LEU A 514 7.56 -43.30 -16.85
N LYS A 515 8.74 -43.91 -16.91
CA LYS A 515 9.95 -43.24 -17.41
C LYS A 515 10.45 -43.97 -18.65
N ALA A 516 10.75 -43.22 -19.70
CA ALA A 516 11.39 -43.75 -20.90
C ALA A 516 12.63 -42.94 -21.29
N ASP A 517 13.61 -43.62 -21.88
CA ASP A 517 14.89 -43.07 -22.33
C ASP A 517 15.30 -43.69 -23.67
N VAL A 518 15.86 -42.88 -24.59
CA VAL A 518 16.36 -43.35 -25.88
C VAL A 518 17.74 -44.00 -25.73
N HIS A 519 17.81 -45.32 -25.93
CA HIS A 519 19.05 -46.06 -25.82
C HIS A 519 20.14 -45.52 -26.76
N ALA A 520 21.33 -45.27 -26.19
CA ALA A 520 22.53 -44.78 -26.90
C ALA A 520 22.36 -43.43 -27.62
N PHE A 521 21.45 -42.57 -27.17
CA PHE A 521 21.16 -41.26 -27.77
C PHE A 521 22.40 -40.36 -28.03
N GLY A 522 23.42 -40.40 -27.16
CA GLY A 522 24.68 -39.67 -27.39
C GLY A 522 25.40 -40.03 -28.69
N ARG A 523 25.23 -41.25 -29.22
CA ARG A 523 25.74 -41.64 -30.54
C ARG A 523 24.93 -40.99 -31.68
N LEU A 524 23.61 -40.84 -31.51
CA LEU A 524 22.75 -40.15 -32.47
C LEU A 524 23.08 -38.66 -32.53
N MET A 525 23.33 -38.01 -31.39
CA MET A 525 23.82 -36.62 -31.35
C MET A 525 25.17 -36.46 -32.06
N THR A 526 26.12 -37.37 -31.80
CA THR A 526 27.44 -37.37 -32.45
C THR A 526 27.33 -37.54 -33.98
N ALA A 527 26.30 -38.25 -34.45
CA ALA A 527 26.01 -38.45 -35.88
C ALA A 527 25.08 -37.38 -36.49
N GLY A 528 24.62 -36.38 -35.73
CA GLY A 528 23.68 -35.35 -36.19
C GLY A 528 22.28 -35.88 -36.55
N ALA A 529 21.91 -37.07 -36.06
CA ALA A 529 20.68 -37.77 -36.40
C ALA A 529 19.60 -37.71 -35.29
N ASP A 530 19.82 -36.90 -34.25
CA ASP A 530 19.00 -36.85 -33.05
C ASP A 530 17.72 -36.01 -33.19
N ALA A 531 17.74 -34.92 -33.98
CA ALA A 531 16.60 -34.00 -34.10
C ALA A 531 15.28 -34.68 -34.56
N PRO A 532 15.26 -35.61 -35.54
CA PRO A 532 14.06 -36.38 -35.87
C PRO A 532 13.56 -37.26 -34.72
N VAL A 533 14.46 -37.79 -33.90
CA VAL A 533 14.14 -38.68 -32.76
C VAL A 533 13.55 -37.88 -31.59
N ARG A 534 14.14 -36.72 -31.26
CA ARG A 534 13.56 -35.78 -30.29
C ARG A 534 12.14 -35.38 -30.66
N LYS A 535 11.92 -35.09 -31.95
CA LYS A 535 10.60 -34.72 -32.47
C LYS A 535 9.62 -35.89 -32.38
N ALA A 536 10.00 -37.09 -32.82
CA ALA A 536 9.15 -38.27 -32.73
C ALA A 536 8.72 -38.57 -31.28
N LEU A 537 9.64 -38.44 -30.31
CA LEU A 537 9.34 -38.58 -28.90
C LEU A 537 8.34 -37.51 -28.41
N ALA A 538 8.59 -36.23 -28.70
CA ALA A 538 7.71 -35.13 -28.29
C ALA A 538 6.30 -35.22 -28.92
N ASP A 539 6.22 -35.48 -30.23
CA ASP A 539 4.96 -35.65 -30.96
C ASP A 539 4.15 -36.85 -30.42
N ALA A 540 4.82 -37.94 -30.06
CA ALA A 540 4.19 -39.14 -29.50
C ALA A 540 3.69 -38.93 -28.07
N VAL A 541 4.43 -38.22 -27.22
CA VAL A 541 3.97 -37.82 -25.87
C VAL A 541 2.75 -36.93 -25.97
N GLN A 542 2.77 -35.92 -26.84
CA GLN A 542 1.63 -35.02 -27.05
C GLN A 542 0.38 -35.74 -27.58
N ARG A 543 0.55 -36.83 -28.34
CA ARG A 543 -0.56 -37.61 -28.93
C ARG A 543 -1.13 -38.67 -27.99
N TRP A 544 -0.29 -39.34 -27.20
CA TRP A 544 -0.64 -40.57 -26.49
C TRP A 544 -0.58 -40.49 -24.97
N ALA A 545 -0.12 -39.39 -24.37
CA ALA A 545 -0.20 -39.20 -22.93
C ALA A 545 -1.68 -39.09 -22.48
N PRO A 546 -2.09 -39.75 -21.37
CA PRO A 546 -3.46 -39.66 -20.88
C PRO A 546 -3.85 -38.20 -20.54
N PRO A 547 -5.11 -37.76 -20.79
CA PRO A 547 -5.51 -36.37 -20.56
C PRO A 547 -5.29 -35.86 -19.13
N ASP A 548 -5.49 -36.73 -18.14
CA ASP A 548 -5.33 -36.44 -16.71
C ASP A 548 -3.93 -36.80 -16.17
N SER A 549 -2.92 -36.91 -17.06
CA SER A 549 -1.53 -37.21 -16.68
C SER A 549 -0.63 -35.97 -16.69
N VAL A 550 0.34 -35.95 -15.79
CA VAL A 550 1.44 -34.98 -15.80
C VAL A 550 2.57 -35.57 -16.63
N SER A 551 3.00 -34.88 -17.69
CA SER A 551 4.08 -35.33 -18.58
C SER A 551 5.19 -34.28 -18.69
N GLU A 552 6.44 -34.75 -18.63
CA GLU A 552 7.64 -33.94 -18.72
C GLU A 552 8.64 -34.58 -19.69
N THR A 553 9.11 -33.81 -20.67
CA THR A 553 10.19 -34.24 -21.58
C THR A 553 11.49 -33.56 -21.14
N ALA A 554 12.45 -34.34 -20.67
CA ALA A 554 13.73 -33.86 -20.16
C ALA A 554 14.83 -34.09 -21.21
N SER A 555 15.67 -33.07 -21.44
CA SER A 555 16.84 -33.10 -22.35
C SER A 555 16.60 -33.49 -23.82
N GLY A 556 15.37 -33.87 -24.19
CA GLY A 556 14.93 -34.26 -25.54
C GLY A 556 15.03 -35.76 -25.83
N ASP A 557 15.63 -36.54 -24.94
CA ASP A 557 15.88 -37.99 -25.06
C ASP A 557 15.19 -38.83 -23.98
N ALA A 558 14.70 -38.20 -22.90
CA ALA A 558 13.95 -38.85 -21.84
C ALA A 558 12.56 -38.22 -21.64
N VAL A 559 11.60 -39.05 -21.24
CA VAL A 559 10.25 -38.63 -20.84
C VAL A 559 9.87 -39.26 -19.50
N LEU A 560 9.13 -38.49 -18.70
CA LEU A 560 8.45 -38.91 -17.49
C LEU A 560 6.94 -38.63 -17.66
N ILE A 561 6.08 -39.60 -17.35
CA ILE A 561 4.61 -39.45 -17.36
C ILE A 561 4.08 -40.05 -16.05
N ALA A 562 3.27 -39.29 -15.31
CA ALA A 562 2.60 -39.74 -14.08
C ALA A 562 1.08 -39.60 -14.22
N GLY A 563 0.33 -40.66 -13.90
CA GLY A 563 -1.14 -40.67 -14.01
C GLY A 563 -1.78 -41.79 -13.18
N ASN A 564 -3.12 -41.82 -13.14
CA ASN A 564 -3.86 -42.76 -12.30
C ASN A 564 -4.10 -44.13 -12.96
N ASP A 565 -4.25 -44.20 -14.28
CA ASP A 565 -4.64 -45.41 -15.01
C ASP A 565 -3.41 -46.22 -15.48
N PRO A 566 -3.15 -47.43 -14.92
CA PRO A 566 -2.03 -48.27 -15.31
C PRO A 566 -2.19 -48.88 -16.71
N VAL A 567 -3.42 -49.07 -17.20
CA VAL A 567 -3.69 -49.65 -18.52
C VAL A 567 -3.48 -48.60 -19.60
N ALA A 568 -3.98 -47.38 -19.41
CA ALA A 568 -3.69 -46.27 -20.30
C ALA A 568 -2.18 -46.00 -20.37
N LEU A 569 -1.47 -46.00 -19.23
CA LEU A 569 -0.03 -45.78 -19.20
C LEU A 569 0.78 -46.88 -19.92
N VAL A 570 0.31 -48.14 -19.85
CA VAL A 570 0.83 -49.26 -20.65
C VAL A 570 0.60 -49.06 -22.16
N GLN A 571 -0.58 -48.59 -22.56
CA GLN A 571 -0.87 -48.26 -23.96
C GLN A 571 0.04 -47.11 -24.46
N THR A 572 0.18 -46.04 -23.67
CA THR A 572 1.12 -44.94 -23.94
C THR A 572 2.55 -45.47 -24.10
N ALA A 573 3.03 -46.33 -23.20
CA ALA A 573 4.37 -46.94 -23.31
C ALA A 573 4.56 -47.69 -24.64
N ARG A 574 3.55 -48.45 -25.08
CA ARG A 574 3.61 -49.18 -26.35
C ARG A 574 3.64 -48.24 -27.55
N HIS A 575 2.78 -47.23 -27.57
CA HIS A 575 2.72 -46.25 -28.66
C HIS A 575 3.97 -45.37 -28.75
N LEU A 576 4.52 -44.92 -27.62
CA LEU A 576 5.82 -44.23 -27.57
C LEU A 576 6.93 -45.09 -28.20
N MET A 577 6.94 -46.40 -27.90
CA MET A 577 7.93 -47.32 -28.45
C MET A 577 7.80 -47.51 -29.97
N ASP A 578 6.59 -47.56 -30.52
CA ASP A 578 6.37 -47.70 -31.98
C ASP A 578 6.63 -46.39 -32.74
N ASP A 579 6.16 -45.24 -32.23
CA ASP A 579 6.36 -43.94 -32.88
C ASP A 579 7.85 -43.52 -32.86
N VAL A 580 8.58 -43.78 -31.77
CA VAL A 580 10.02 -43.52 -31.69
C VAL A 580 10.82 -44.50 -32.55
N TYR A 581 10.47 -45.79 -32.58
CA TYR A 581 11.14 -46.77 -33.45
C TYR A 581 10.95 -46.48 -34.94
N SER A 582 9.87 -45.78 -35.30
CA SER A 582 9.60 -45.32 -36.67
C SER A 582 10.50 -44.14 -37.11
N ALA A 583 11.26 -43.54 -36.20
CA ALA A 583 12.19 -42.47 -36.53
C ALA A 583 13.46 -42.98 -37.26
N PRO A 584 14.16 -42.13 -38.03
CA PRO A 584 15.43 -42.48 -38.67
C PRO A 584 16.44 -43.08 -37.69
N GLY A 585 17.04 -44.21 -38.07
CA GLY A 585 17.98 -44.96 -37.24
C GLY A 585 17.35 -46.02 -36.32
N GLN A 586 16.02 -46.18 -36.33
CA GLN A 586 15.28 -47.18 -35.53
C GLN A 586 15.68 -47.19 -34.03
N PRO A 587 15.65 -46.02 -33.36
CA PRO A 587 16.04 -45.91 -31.96
C PRO A 587 15.11 -46.75 -31.08
N ARG A 588 15.69 -47.38 -30.04
CA ARG A 588 14.95 -48.20 -29.09
C ARG A 588 14.80 -47.47 -27.77
N LEU A 589 13.56 -47.39 -27.26
CA LEU A 589 13.31 -46.93 -25.90
C LEU A 589 13.63 -48.02 -24.87
N ARG A 590 14.08 -47.61 -23.70
CA ARG A 590 14.01 -48.36 -22.46
C ARG A 590 12.90 -47.76 -21.63
N ILE A 591 11.91 -48.54 -21.21
CA ILE A 591 10.75 -48.02 -20.47
C ILE A 591 10.58 -48.75 -19.14
N ALA A 592 10.53 -47.98 -18.04
CA ALA A 592 10.24 -48.46 -16.70
C ALA A 592 8.88 -47.95 -16.20
N LEU A 593 8.11 -48.84 -15.59
CA LEU A 593 6.82 -48.58 -14.97
C LEU A 593 6.87 -48.90 -13.47
N HIS A 594 6.33 -48.01 -12.64
CA HIS A 594 6.22 -48.19 -11.19
C HIS A 594 4.94 -47.54 -10.66
N HIS A 595 4.45 -47.96 -9.49
CA HIS A 595 3.36 -47.28 -8.80
C HIS A 595 3.78 -46.94 -7.37
N GLY A 596 3.60 -45.68 -6.98
CA GLY A 596 3.93 -45.21 -5.63
C GLY A 596 3.82 -43.69 -5.49
N GLU A 597 4.37 -43.15 -4.41
CA GLU A 597 4.26 -41.72 -4.10
C GLU A 597 5.00 -40.84 -5.11
N VAL A 598 4.26 -39.92 -5.73
CA VAL A 598 4.73 -38.81 -6.56
C VAL A 598 4.38 -37.50 -5.87
N GLN A 599 5.32 -36.55 -5.90
CA GLN A 599 5.14 -35.18 -5.42
C GLN A 599 4.93 -34.26 -6.63
N MET A 600 3.78 -33.59 -6.69
CA MET A 600 3.43 -32.68 -7.79
C MET A 600 3.24 -31.24 -7.29
N ARG A 601 3.61 -30.23 -8.10
CA ARG A 601 3.43 -28.82 -7.79
C ARG A 601 2.85 -28.07 -8.98
N GLU A 602 1.89 -27.17 -8.71
CA GLU A 602 1.41 -26.21 -9.71
C GLU A 602 2.49 -25.17 -10.03
N ARG A 603 2.75 -24.96 -11.32
CA ARG A 603 3.70 -23.95 -11.80
C ARG A 603 3.03 -22.58 -11.86
N ASP A 604 3.64 -21.59 -11.19
CA ASP A 604 3.08 -20.24 -11.04
C ASP A 604 2.87 -19.48 -12.36
N SER A 605 3.49 -19.89 -13.47
CA SER A 605 3.36 -19.26 -14.79
C SER A 605 2.08 -19.60 -15.55
N ASP A 606 1.53 -20.80 -15.35
CA ASP A 606 0.51 -21.39 -16.23
C ASP A 606 -0.45 -22.35 -15.52
N LEU A 607 -0.36 -22.47 -14.19
CA LEU A 607 -1.19 -23.33 -13.33
C LEU A 607 -1.16 -24.83 -13.68
N ARG A 608 -0.16 -25.28 -14.46
CA ARG A 608 0.02 -26.69 -14.77
C ARG A 608 0.72 -27.42 -13.63
N LEU A 609 0.26 -28.63 -13.32
CA LEU A 609 0.98 -29.55 -12.45
C LEU A 609 2.30 -29.97 -13.09
N THR A 610 3.34 -30.06 -12.28
CA THR A 610 4.70 -30.50 -12.64
C THR A 610 5.22 -31.46 -11.57
N VAL A 611 6.06 -32.41 -11.95
CA VAL A 611 6.60 -33.42 -11.03
C VAL A 611 7.84 -32.84 -10.34
N VAL A 612 7.79 -32.69 -9.01
CA VAL A 612 8.89 -32.14 -8.22
C VAL A 612 9.69 -33.21 -7.45
N GLY A 613 9.18 -34.43 -7.35
CA GLY A 613 9.86 -35.53 -6.68
C GLY A 613 8.96 -36.73 -6.40
N GLY A 614 9.37 -37.55 -5.41
CA GLY A 614 8.62 -38.72 -4.95
C GLY A 614 9.41 -40.03 -5.04
N ALA A 615 9.09 -40.98 -4.16
CA ALA A 615 9.72 -42.29 -4.12
C ALA A 615 9.54 -43.05 -5.45
N ALA A 616 8.38 -42.88 -6.11
CA ALA A 616 8.12 -43.51 -7.39
C ALA A 616 9.04 -43.00 -8.52
N ILE A 617 9.31 -41.69 -8.54
CA ILE A 617 10.17 -41.05 -9.54
C ILE A 617 11.64 -41.52 -9.38
N LEU A 618 12.07 -41.69 -8.13
CA LEU A 618 13.36 -42.29 -7.82
C LEU A 618 13.42 -43.74 -8.31
N CYS A 619 12.40 -44.55 -8.01
CA CYS A 619 12.34 -45.96 -8.40
C CYS A 619 12.39 -46.16 -9.92
N VAL A 620 11.54 -45.49 -10.71
CA VAL A 620 11.61 -45.61 -12.19
C VAL A 620 12.94 -45.11 -12.76
N SER A 621 13.57 -44.12 -12.11
CA SER A 621 14.89 -43.61 -12.50
C SER A 621 16.05 -44.53 -12.12
N ARG A 622 15.81 -45.55 -11.30
CA ARG A 622 16.73 -46.65 -10.99
C ARG A 622 16.46 -47.88 -11.85
N VAL A 623 15.20 -48.15 -12.19
CA VAL A 623 14.80 -49.29 -13.03
C VAL A 623 15.09 -49.05 -14.53
N GLU A 624 14.77 -47.87 -15.09
CA GLU A 624 14.96 -47.59 -16.53
C GLU A 624 16.37 -47.95 -17.06
N PRO A 625 17.48 -47.61 -16.37
CA PRO A 625 18.82 -47.94 -16.85
C PRO A 625 19.10 -49.44 -17.02
N VAL A 626 18.41 -50.31 -16.27
CA VAL A 626 18.58 -51.77 -16.34
C VAL A 626 17.62 -52.46 -17.31
N VAL A 627 16.66 -51.72 -17.90
CA VAL A 627 15.72 -52.27 -18.89
C VAL A 627 16.42 -52.54 -20.21
N GLU A 628 16.16 -53.71 -20.80
CA GLU A 628 16.69 -54.08 -22.11
C GLU A 628 16.14 -53.18 -23.24
N PRO A 629 16.97 -52.69 -24.20
CA PRO A 629 16.53 -51.78 -25.25
C PRO A 629 15.43 -52.36 -26.14
N GLY A 630 14.28 -51.68 -26.20
CA GLY A 630 13.07 -52.11 -26.90
C GLY A 630 12.12 -52.93 -26.03
N GLN A 631 12.23 -52.83 -24.70
CA GLN A 631 11.33 -53.49 -23.75
C GLN A 631 10.70 -52.49 -22.78
N ILE A 632 9.55 -52.90 -22.23
CA ILE A 632 8.81 -52.20 -21.18
C ILE A 632 8.82 -53.11 -19.95
N TRP A 633 9.46 -52.67 -18.87
CA TRP A 633 9.50 -53.40 -17.60
C TRP A 633 8.73 -52.65 -16.51
N ALA A 634 8.08 -53.40 -15.63
CA ALA A 634 7.30 -52.92 -14.51
C ALA A 634 7.81 -53.51 -13.20
N THR A 635 7.65 -52.81 -12.07
CA THR A 635 7.87 -53.40 -10.74
C THR A 635 6.64 -54.19 -10.26
N GLU A 636 6.79 -54.95 -9.17
CA GLU A 636 5.67 -55.66 -8.51
C GLU A 636 4.53 -54.69 -8.13
N GLU A 637 4.84 -53.51 -7.58
CA GLU A 637 3.84 -52.53 -7.12
C GLU A 637 2.99 -52.00 -8.28
N PHE A 638 3.58 -51.84 -9.48
CA PHE A 638 2.84 -51.49 -10.69
C PHE A 638 2.00 -52.67 -11.19
N ARG A 639 2.55 -53.89 -11.15
CA ARG A 639 1.84 -55.11 -11.54
C ARG A 639 0.60 -55.35 -10.68
N GLU A 640 0.67 -55.11 -9.38
CA GLU A 640 -0.46 -55.23 -8.46
C GLU A 640 -1.60 -54.26 -8.80
N GLN A 641 -1.30 -53.02 -9.21
CA GLN A 641 -2.31 -52.07 -9.70
C GLN A 641 -2.84 -52.42 -11.08
N PHE A 642 -1.96 -52.86 -11.99
CA PHE A 642 -2.32 -53.26 -13.35
C PHE A 642 -3.26 -54.47 -13.37
N LEU A 643 -3.03 -55.46 -12.51
CA LEU A 643 -3.87 -56.67 -12.40
C LEU A 643 -5.28 -56.42 -11.84
N GLN A 644 -5.54 -55.26 -11.23
CA GLN A 644 -6.88 -54.85 -10.80
C GLN A 644 -7.75 -54.36 -11.98
N HIS A 645 -7.16 -54.15 -13.16
CA HIS A 645 -7.83 -53.56 -14.32
C HIS A 645 -7.91 -54.58 -15.48
N PRO A 646 -9.05 -54.67 -16.20
CA PRO A 646 -9.15 -55.52 -17.38
C PRO A 646 -8.17 -55.08 -18.47
N SER A 647 -7.30 -55.99 -18.92
CA SER A 647 -6.32 -55.70 -19.96
C SER A 647 -6.04 -56.93 -20.82
N LEU A 648 -5.51 -56.70 -22.02
CA LEU A 648 -5.07 -57.76 -22.93
C LEU A 648 -3.60 -58.17 -22.72
N TRP A 649 -2.82 -57.34 -22.03
CA TRP A 649 -1.37 -57.51 -21.85
C TRP A 649 -1.05 -58.42 -20.68
N ARG A 650 0.12 -59.06 -20.73
CA ARG A 650 0.64 -59.94 -19.68
C ARG A 650 1.94 -59.38 -19.11
N MET A 651 2.23 -59.75 -17.86
CA MET A 651 3.46 -59.37 -17.17
C MET A 651 4.21 -60.63 -16.73
N THR A 652 5.37 -60.89 -17.34
CA THR A 652 6.19 -62.09 -17.08
C THR A 652 7.39 -61.74 -16.20
N PRO A 653 7.74 -62.55 -15.17
CA PRO A 653 8.87 -62.23 -14.30
C PRO A 653 10.20 -62.19 -15.07
N VAL A 654 10.98 -61.12 -14.90
CA VAL A 654 12.36 -61.03 -15.41
C VAL A 654 13.31 -61.58 -14.35
N ARG A 655 14.35 -62.30 -14.74
CA ARG A 655 15.40 -62.79 -13.83
C ARG A 655 16.68 -61.96 -13.97
N PRO A 656 17.33 -61.57 -12.85
CA PRO A 656 18.59 -60.83 -12.89
C PRO A 656 19.73 -61.70 -13.46
N PRO A 657 20.70 -61.13 -14.21
CA PRO A 657 21.82 -61.88 -14.79
C PRO A 657 22.69 -62.63 -13.77
N ALA A 658 22.75 -62.15 -12.53
CA ALA A 658 23.52 -62.76 -11.44
C ALA A 658 22.83 -63.99 -10.79
N GLY A 659 21.58 -64.29 -11.15
CA GLY A 659 20.74 -65.29 -10.50
C GLY A 659 20.05 -64.77 -9.23
N GLY A 660 18.77 -65.08 -9.08
CA GLY A 660 17.92 -64.60 -7.97
C GLY A 660 16.51 -64.22 -8.46
N GLU A 661 15.75 -63.56 -7.59
CA GLU A 661 14.40 -63.03 -7.90
C GLU A 661 14.30 -61.50 -7.88
N LEU A 662 15.35 -60.81 -7.39
CA LEU A 662 15.36 -59.36 -7.19
C LEU A 662 16.55 -58.72 -7.90
N PHE A 663 16.33 -57.55 -8.50
CA PHE A 663 17.35 -56.70 -9.09
C PHE A 663 17.81 -55.66 -8.06
N ASP A 664 19.12 -55.51 -7.87
CA ASP A 664 19.70 -54.35 -7.20
C ASP A 664 19.81 -53.20 -8.20
N VAL A 665 18.93 -52.21 -8.07
CA VAL A 665 18.84 -51.05 -8.98
C VAL A 665 19.49 -49.79 -8.40
N ARG A 666 20.32 -49.89 -7.35
CA ARG A 666 21.08 -48.73 -6.84
C ARG A 666 21.94 -48.09 -7.94
N LYS A 667 22.26 -46.81 -7.79
CA LYS A 667 23.11 -46.12 -8.77
C LYS A 667 24.51 -46.75 -8.80
N PRO A 668 25.03 -47.17 -9.97
CA PRO A 668 26.38 -47.70 -10.06
C PRO A 668 27.42 -46.68 -9.58
N GLY A 669 28.31 -47.12 -8.67
CA GLY A 669 29.42 -46.29 -8.18
C GLY A 669 29.10 -45.28 -7.08
N THR A 670 27.91 -45.31 -6.45
CA THR A 670 27.62 -44.50 -5.25
C THR A 670 27.55 -45.34 -3.96
N PRO A 671 27.80 -44.74 -2.78
CA PRO A 671 27.67 -45.40 -1.49
C PRO A 671 26.21 -45.53 -1.01
N GLU A 672 25.25 -45.57 -1.95
CA GLU A 672 23.82 -45.71 -1.64
C GLU A 672 23.49 -47.13 -1.12
N ALA A 673 22.48 -47.23 -0.27
CA ALA A 673 21.92 -48.52 0.14
C ALA A 673 21.40 -49.29 -1.08
N ALA A 674 21.50 -50.63 -1.04
CA ALA A 674 20.99 -51.49 -2.10
C ALA A 674 19.46 -51.36 -2.22
N MET A 675 18.97 -51.16 -3.43
CA MET A 675 17.54 -51.00 -3.73
C MET A 675 17.08 -52.24 -4.50
N TRP A 676 16.41 -53.15 -3.81
CA TRP A 676 16.01 -54.44 -4.37
C TRP A 676 14.56 -54.39 -4.87
N VAL A 677 14.35 -54.70 -6.15
CA VAL A 677 13.03 -54.71 -6.79
C VAL A 677 12.79 -55.99 -7.60
N ARG A 678 11.57 -56.53 -7.58
CA ARG A 678 11.16 -57.58 -8.52
C ARG A 678 10.63 -56.92 -9.79
N LEU A 679 11.12 -57.37 -10.95
CA LEU A 679 10.80 -56.78 -12.25
C LEU A 679 10.03 -57.76 -13.14
N TYR A 680 9.11 -57.22 -13.92
CA TYR A 680 8.24 -57.92 -14.85
C TYR A 680 8.31 -57.29 -16.23
N ARG A 681 8.42 -58.08 -17.29
CA ARG A 681 8.35 -57.61 -18.67
C ARG A 681 6.90 -57.60 -19.13
N LEU A 682 6.49 -56.51 -19.78
CA LEU A 682 5.21 -56.43 -20.47
C LEU A 682 5.26 -57.22 -21.79
N GLU A 683 4.27 -58.07 -22.02
CA GLU A 683 4.07 -58.86 -23.24
C GLU A 683 2.63 -58.66 -23.76
N ALA A 684 2.47 -58.74 -25.09
CA ALA A 684 1.18 -58.60 -25.79
C ALA A 684 0.39 -59.92 -25.81
#